data_AF-P15920-F1
#
_entry.id   AF-P15920-F1
#
_cell.length_a   1.000
_cell.length_b   1.000
_cell.length_c   1.000
_cell.angle_alpha   90.00
_cell.angle_beta   90.00
_cell.angle_gamma   90.00
#
_symmetry.space_group_name_H-M   'P 1'
#
loop_
_entity.id
_entity.type
_entity.pdbx_description
1 polymer ?
#
loop_
_entity_poly.entity_id
_entity_poly.type
_entity_poly.pdbx_seq_one_letter_code
_entity_poly.pdbx_strand_id
1 'polypeptide(L)'
;MGSLFRSESMCLAQLFLQSGTAYECLSALGEKGLVQFRDLNQNVSSFQRKFVGEVKRCEELERILVYLVQEITRADIPLPEGEASPPAPPLKHVLEMQEQLQKLEVELREVTKNKEKLRKNLLELVEYTHMLRVTKTFLKRNVEFEPTYEEFPALENDSLLDYSCMQRLGAKLGFVSGLIQQGRVEAFERMLWRACKGYTIVTYAELDECLEDPETGEVIKWYVFLISFWGEQIGHKVKKICDCYHCHIYPYPNTAEERREIQEGLNTRIQDLYTVLHKTEDYLRQVLCKAAESVCSRVVQVRKMKAIYHMLNMCSFDVTNKCLIAEVWCPEVDLPGLRRALEEGSRESGATIPSFMNTIPTKETPPTLIRTNKFTEGFQNIVDAYGVGSYREVNPALFTIITFPFLFAVMFGDFGHGFVMFLFALLLVLNENHPRLSQSQEILRMFFDGRYILLLMGLFSVYTGLIYNDCFSKSVNLFGSGWNVSAMYSSSHSPEEQRKMVLWNDSTIRHSRTLQLDPNIPGVFRGPYPFGIDPIWNLATNRLTFLNSFKMKMSVILGIFHMTFGVVLGIFNHLHFRKKFNVYLVSVPEILFMLCIFGYLIFMIIYKWLAYSAETSREAPSILIEFINMFLFPTSKTHGLYPGQAHVQRVLVALTVLAVPVLFLGKPLFLLWLHNGRNCFGMSRSGYTLVRKDSEEEVSLLGNQDIEEGNSRMEEGCREVTCEEFNFGEILMTQAIHSIEYCLGCISNTASYLRLWALSLAHAQLSDVLWAMLMRVGLRVDTTYGVLLLLPVMAFFAVLTIFILLVMEGLSAFLHAIRLHWVEFQNKFYVGAGTKFVPFSFSLLSSKFSNDDSIA
;
A
#
# COMPACT_ATOMS: atom_id res chain seq x y z
N MET A 1 19.13 16.92 -14.89
CA MET A 1 17.82 17.58 -14.73
C MET A 1 16.79 17.18 -15.80
N GLY A 2 17.17 16.62 -16.96
CA GLY A 2 16.20 16.17 -17.98
C GLY A 2 15.36 14.94 -17.63
N SER A 3 15.71 14.18 -16.59
CA SER A 3 15.08 12.90 -16.24
C SER A 3 13.74 13.01 -15.53
N LEU A 4 13.36 14.18 -15.00
CA LEU A 4 12.05 14.33 -14.36
C LEU A 4 10.95 14.59 -15.39
N PHE A 5 11.28 15.26 -16.50
CA PHE A 5 10.29 15.62 -17.52
C PHE A 5 9.87 14.42 -18.38
N ARG A 6 10.79 13.48 -18.64
CA ARG A 6 10.57 12.24 -19.40
C ARG A 6 11.44 11.15 -18.82
N SER A 7 11.10 9.89 -19.10
CA SER A 7 11.95 8.76 -18.70
C SER A 7 13.38 8.87 -19.26
N GLU A 8 14.31 8.26 -18.54
CA GLU A 8 15.70 8.14 -18.98
C GLU A 8 15.83 7.31 -20.25
N SER A 9 16.90 7.52 -21.01
CA SER A 9 17.21 6.65 -22.15
C SER A 9 17.84 5.35 -21.64
N MET A 10 17.22 4.24 -22.02
CA MET A 10 17.65 2.88 -21.78
C MET A 10 18.30 2.32 -23.02
N CYS A 11 19.37 1.56 -22.81
CA CYS A 11 19.98 0.69 -23.79
C CYS A 11 19.84 -0.77 -23.37
N LEU A 12 19.68 -1.67 -24.35
CA LEU A 12 19.81 -3.10 -24.14
C LEU A 12 21.28 -3.45 -24.28
N ALA A 13 21.87 -4.00 -23.22
CA ALA A 13 23.25 -4.44 -23.21
C ALA A 13 23.33 -5.95 -23.01
N GLN A 14 24.21 -6.61 -23.74
CA GLN A 14 24.53 -8.02 -23.60
C GLN A 14 25.86 -8.15 -22.86
N LEU A 15 25.82 -8.89 -21.75
CA LEU A 15 26.95 -9.19 -20.89
C LEU A 15 27.51 -10.56 -21.25
N PHE A 16 28.81 -10.63 -21.49
CA PHE A 16 29.54 -11.87 -21.66
C PHE A 16 30.34 -12.14 -20.38
N LEU A 17 29.81 -13.05 -19.56
CA LEU A 17 30.37 -13.43 -18.27
C LEU A 17 31.10 -14.78 -18.40
N GLN A 18 32.34 -14.86 -17.93
CA GLN A 18 33.00 -16.16 -17.84
C GLN A 18 32.35 -17.00 -16.74
N SER A 19 32.15 -18.30 -16.96
CA SER A 19 31.44 -19.16 -16.00
C SER A 19 32.05 -19.18 -14.59
N GLY A 20 33.36 -18.95 -14.47
CA GLY A 20 34.08 -18.89 -13.18
C GLY A 20 33.95 -17.57 -12.44
N THR A 21 33.74 -16.45 -13.16
CA THR A 21 33.66 -15.10 -12.57
C THR A 21 32.24 -14.57 -12.44
N ALA A 22 31.27 -15.26 -13.05
CA ALA A 22 29.90 -14.78 -13.15
C ALA A 22 29.25 -14.49 -11.78
N TYR A 23 29.56 -15.28 -10.75
CA TYR A 23 29.04 -15.05 -9.40
C TYR A 23 29.52 -13.72 -8.79
N GLU A 24 30.82 -13.45 -8.89
CA GLU A 24 31.43 -12.23 -8.33
C GLU A 24 31.06 -10.99 -9.15
N CYS A 25 30.99 -11.12 -10.48
CA CYS A 25 30.47 -10.06 -11.35
C CYS A 25 29.02 -9.69 -11.00
N LEU A 26 28.15 -10.68 -10.81
CA LEU A 26 26.75 -10.42 -10.43
C LEU A 26 26.61 -9.89 -9.00
N SER A 27 27.49 -10.30 -8.08
CA SER A 27 27.59 -9.71 -6.75
C SER A 27 27.88 -8.20 -6.85
N ALA A 28 28.94 -7.82 -7.59
CA ALA A 28 29.30 -6.42 -7.79
C ALA A 28 28.17 -5.62 -8.48
N LEU A 29 27.48 -6.23 -9.45
CA LEU A 29 26.32 -5.62 -10.11
C LEU A 29 25.12 -5.43 -9.15
N GLY A 30 24.85 -6.41 -8.29
CA GLY A 30 23.77 -6.37 -7.31
C GLY A 30 24.00 -5.34 -6.20
N GLU A 31 25.25 -5.07 -5.82
CA GLU A 31 25.57 -3.98 -4.89
C GLU A 31 25.37 -2.59 -5.51
N LYS A 32 25.56 -2.46 -6.84
CA LYS A 32 25.36 -1.18 -7.53
C LYS A 32 23.90 -0.91 -7.91
N GLY A 33 23.10 -1.94 -8.22
CA GLY A 33 21.67 -1.78 -8.48
C GLY A 33 21.34 -1.06 -9.78
N LEU A 34 22.08 -1.28 -10.87
CA LEU A 34 22.00 -0.48 -12.10
C LEU A 34 21.28 -1.15 -13.27
N VAL A 35 21.05 -2.46 -13.20
CA VAL A 35 20.63 -3.27 -14.35
C VAL A 35 19.38 -4.08 -14.06
N GLN A 36 18.49 -4.19 -15.03
CA GLN A 36 17.35 -5.13 -14.99
C GLN A 36 17.60 -6.26 -15.98
N PHE A 37 17.61 -7.50 -15.52
CA PHE A 37 17.85 -8.66 -16.38
C PHE A 37 16.59 -9.03 -17.17
N ARG A 38 16.81 -9.44 -18.42
CA ARG A 38 15.80 -10.10 -19.24
C ARG A 38 15.94 -11.61 -19.08
N ASP A 39 14.82 -12.31 -18.94
CA ASP A 39 14.83 -13.77 -18.94
C ASP A 39 15.03 -14.29 -20.37
N LEU A 40 16.20 -14.86 -20.64
CA LEU A 40 16.51 -15.50 -21.92
C LEU A 40 15.95 -16.93 -22.00
N ASN A 41 15.57 -17.51 -20.87
CA ASN A 41 15.15 -18.90 -20.72
C ASN A 41 13.64 -19.02 -20.43
N GLN A 42 12.80 -18.18 -21.04
CA GLN A 42 11.34 -18.20 -20.82
C GLN A 42 10.69 -19.53 -21.26
N ASN A 43 11.22 -20.17 -22.30
CA ASN A 43 10.72 -21.46 -22.79
C ASN A 43 11.17 -22.66 -21.95
N VAL A 44 12.12 -22.46 -21.03
CA VAL A 44 12.69 -23.53 -20.20
C VAL A 44 12.00 -23.53 -18.84
N SER A 45 11.45 -24.68 -18.48
CA SER A 45 10.83 -24.86 -17.16
C SER A 45 11.82 -24.59 -16.02
N SER A 46 11.32 -24.09 -14.89
CA SER A 46 12.15 -23.65 -13.77
C SER A 46 13.11 -24.73 -13.26
N PHE A 47 12.71 -26.02 -13.27
CA PHE A 47 13.54 -27.13 -12.79
C PHE A 47 14.64 -27.58 -13.76
N GLN A 48 14.52 -27.25 -15.06
CA GLN A 48 15.51 -27.57 -16.10
C GLN A 48 16.65 -26.56 -16.16
N ARG A 49 16.54 -25.44 -15.44
CA ARG A 49 17.58 -24.40 -15.41
C ARG A 49 18.84 -24.92 -14.70
N LYS A 50 20.01 -24.48 -15.15
CA LYS A 50 21.31 -25.03 -14.75
C LYS A 50 21.62 -24.89 -13.26
N PHE A 51 21.28 -23.76 -12.64
CA PHE A 51 21.62 -23.44 -11.25
C PHE A 51 20.47 -23.75 -10.27
N VAL A 52 19.53 -24.63 -10.62
CA VAL A 52 18.42 -25.01 -9.71
C VAL A 52 18.93 -25.71 -8.45
N GLY A 53 19.98 -26.52 -8.55
CA GLY A 53 20.60 -27.17 -7.39
C GLY A 53 21.17 -26.15 -6.39
N GLU A 54 21.81 -25.09 -6.89
CA GLU A 54 22.31 -23.96 -6.07
C GLU A 54 21.15 -23.24 -5.36
N VAL A 55 20.08 -22.92 -6.09
CA VAL A 55 18.90 -22.22 -5.54
C VAL A 55 18.24 -23.07 -4.45
N LYS A 56 18.07 -24.38 -4.67
CA LYS A 56 17.54 -25.32 -3.66
C LYS A 56 18.42 -25.38 -2.41
N ARG A 57 19.74 -25.36 -2.56
CA ARG A 57 20.67 -25.28 -1.41
C ARG A 57 20.47 -23.97 -0.63
N CYS A 58 20.29 -22.85 -1.32
CA CYS A 58 20.00 -21.56 -0.66
C CYS A 58 18.66 -21.58 0.08
N GLU A 59 17.62 -22.19 -0.50
CA GLU A 59 16.31 -22.36 0.13
C GLU A 59 16.39 -23.23 1.38
N GLU A 60 17.20 -24.28 1.36
CA GLU A 60 17.44 -25.12 2.53
C GLU A 60 18.16 -24.34 3.64
N LEU A 61 19.16 -23.53 3.31
CA LEU A 61 19.81 -22.64 4.28
C LEU A 61 18.84 -21.58 4.84
N GLU A 62 17.97 -21.04 3.99
CA GLU A 62 16.91 -20.11 4.41
C GLU A 62 15.93 -20.78 5.37
N ARG A 63 15.51 -22.02 5.11
CA ARG A 63 14.68 -22.83 6.02
C ARG A 63 15.34 -23.02 7.38
N ILE A 64 16.63 -23.33 7.41
CA ILE A 64 17.42 -23.48 8.63
C ILE A 64 17.44 -22.14 9.39
N LEU A 65 17.74 -21.04 8.71
CA LEU A 65 17.81 -19.72 9.34
C LEU A 65 16.45 -19.27 9.89
N VAL A 66 15.34 -19.53 9.18
CA VAL A 66 13.98 -19.25 9.69
C VAL A 66 13.70 -20.06 10.96
N TYR A 67 14.07 -21.34 10.98
CA TYR A 67 13.96 -22.16 12.19
C TYR A 67 14.78 -21.59 13.37
N LEU A 68 16.02 -21.14 13.11
CA LEU A 68 16.84 -20.50 14.14
C LEU A 68 16.21 -19.21 14.67
N VAL A 69 15.69 -18.34 13.80
CA VAL A 69 14.99 -17.11 14.21
C VAL A 69 13.78 -17.46 15.09
N GLN A 70 12.99 -18.48 14.71
CA GLN A 70 11.85 -18.94 15.51
C GLN A 70 12.25 -19.47 16.89
N GLU A 71 13.38 -20.16 17.02
CA GLU A 71 13.87 -20.63 18.33
C GLU A 71 14.45 -19.49 19.17
N ILE A 72 15.08 -18.48 18.55
CA ILE A 72 15.58 -17.28 19.22
C ILE A 72 14.41 -16.44 19.77
N THR A 73 13.35 -16.25 18.98
CA THR A 73 12.16 -15.51 19.41
C THR A 73 11.41 -16.27 20.51
N ARG A 74 11.29 -17.60 20.42
CA ARG A 74 10.74 -18.43 21.51
C ARG A 74 11.51 -18.33 22.83
N ALA A 75 12.78 -17.95 22.79
CA ALA A 75 13.65 -17.82 23.97
C ALA A 75 13.72 -16.38 24.54
N ASP A 76 12.97 -15.44 23.96
CA ASP A 76 12.97 -14.01 24.29
C ASP A 76 14.38 -13.38 24.25
N ILE A 77 15.19 -13.78 23.27
CA ILE A 77 16.54 -13.21 23.08
C ILE A 77 16.44 -12.04 22.08
N PRO A 78 16.88 -10.82 22.46
CA PRO A 78 16.83 -9.67 21.56
C PRO A 78 17.80 -9.88 20.39
N LEU A 79 17.28 -9.71 19.17
CA LEU A 79 18.08 -9.71 17.95
C LEU A 79 18.79 -8.35 17.80
N PRO A 80 20.10 -8.32 17.51
CA PRO A 80 20.79 -7.06 17.23
C PRO A 80 20.25 -6.43 15.95
N GLU A 81 19.80 -5.16 16.02
CA GLU A 81 19.44 -4.37 14.84
C GLU A 81 20.71 -4.13 14.00
N GLY A 82 20.89 -4.92 12.94
CA GLY A 82 22.10 -4.90 12.11
C GLY A 82 22.19 -3.64 11.26
N GLU A 83 23.04 -2.69 11.65
CA GLU A 83 23.26 -1.40 10.96
C GLU A 83 24.09 -1.48 9.65
N ALA A 84 24.53 -2.66 9.21
CA ALA A 84 25.32 -2.80 7.99
C ALA A 84 24.86 -3.97 7.12
N SER A 85 24.56 -3.71 5.84
CA SER A 85 24.31 -4.74 4.84
C SER A 85 25.62 -5.47 4.52
N PRO A 86 25.85 -6.71 5.00
CA PRO A 86 27.11 -7.41 4.74
C PRO A 86 27.26 -7.68 3.23
N PRO A 87 28.49 -7.65 2.68
CA PRO A 87 28.72 -8.02 1.28
C PRO A 87 28.30 -9.48 1.04
N ALA A 88 28.00 -9.83 -0.22
CA ALA A 88 27.73 -11.21 -0.58
C ALA A 88 28.94 -12.11 -0.25
N PRO A 89 28.72 -13.33 0.26
CA PRO A 89 29.82 -14.22 0.62
C PRO A 89 30.58 -14.67 -0.62
N PRO A 90 31.92 -14.72 -0.60
CA PRO A 90 32.68 -15.30 -1.70
C PRO A 90 32.37 -16.80 -1.82
N LEU A 91 32.41 -17.34 -3.03
CA LEU A 91 32.03 -18.73 -3.31
C LEU A 91 32.75 -19.76 -2.42
N LYS A 92 33.99 -19.45 -2.01
CA LYS A 92 34.83 -20.28 -1.13
C LYS A 92 34.21 -20.50 0.25
N HIS A 93 33.54 -19.50 0.81
CA HIS A 93 32.98 -19.57 2.17
C HIS A 93 31.57 -20.18 2.21
N VAL A 94 30.91 -20.36 1.07
CA VAL A 94 29.53 -20.86 1.00
C VAL A 94 29.42 -22.27 1.59
N LEU A 95 30.37 -23.15 1.29
CA LEU A 95 30.41 -24.52 1.82
C LEU A 95 30.63 -24.53 3.35
N GLU A 96 31.59 -23.74 3.84
CA GLU A 96 31.87 -23.63 5.28
C GLU A 96 30.65 -23.10 6.04
N MET A 97 29.97 -22.08 5.50
CA MET A 97 28.75 -21.54 6.09
C MET A 97 27.61 -22.57 6.10
N GLN A 98 27.49 -23.36 5.03
CA GLN A 98 26.50 -24.43 4.95
C GLN A 98 26.75 -25.49 6.02
N GLU A 99 27.99 -25.97 6.16
CA GLU A 99 28.36 -26.97 7.16
C GLU A 99 28.12 -26.45 8.59
N GLN A 100 28.46 -25.19 8.87
CA GLN A 100 28.22 -24.57 10.17
C GLN A 100 26.73 -24.44 10.50
N LEU A 101 25.90 -24.02 9.54
CA LEU A 101 24.45 -23.88 9.74
C LEU A 101 23.76 -25.23 9.91
N GLN A 102 24.14 -26.23 9.13
CA GLN A 102 23.59 -27.60 9.25
C GLN A 102 24.01 -28.24 10.58
N LYS A 103 25.26 -28.09 11.00
CA LYS A 103 25.72 -28.59 12.29
C LYS A 103 24.95 -27.94 13.45
N LEU A 104 24.76 -26.63 13.39
CA LEU A 104 23.99 -25.87 14.39
C LEU A 104 22.52 -26.31 14.44
N GLU A 105 21.89 -26.55 13.29
CA GLU A 105 20.50 -27.07 13.20
C GLU A 105 20.37 -28.44 13.88
N VAL A 106 21.30 -29.37 13.59
CA VAL A 106 21.29 -30.72 14.15
C VAL A 106 21.48 -30.66 15.67
N GLU A 107 22.47 -29.91 16.14
CA GLU A 107 22.72 -29.72 17.57
C GLU A 107 21.50 -29.14 18.30
N LEU A 108 20.87 -28.09 17.75
CA LEU A 108 19.69 -27.47 18.35
C LEU A 108 18.48 -28.41 18.35
N ARG A 109 18.23 -29.14 17.25
CA ARG A 109 17.13 -30.12 17.21
C ARG A 109 17.32 -31.26 18.19
N GLU A 110 18.54 -31.76 18.33
CA GLU A 110 18.85 -32.81 19.31
C GLU A 110 18.63 -32.32 20.74
N VAL A 111 19.12 -31.13 21.06
CA VAL A 111 18.94 -30.51 22.38
C VAL A 111 17.46 -30.25 22.67
N THR A 112 16.70 -29.69 21.72
CA THR A 112 15.26 -29.44 21.89
C THR A 112 14.47 -30.73 22.06
N LYS A 113 14.75 -31.77 21.25
CA LYS A 113 14.13 -33.10 21.41
C LYS A 113 14.45 -33.76 22.75
N ASN A 114 15.68 -33.60 23.23
CA ASN A 114 16.08 -34.13 24.54
C ASN A 114 15.40 -33.37 25.67
N LYS A 115 15.30 -32.04 25.58
CA LYS A 115 14.56 -31.19 26.51
C LYS A 115 13.09 -31.61 26.60
N GLU A 116 12.42 -31.82 25.46
CA GLU A 116 11.02 -32.27 25.42
C GLU A 116 10.82 -33.63 26.07
N LYS A 117 11.70 -34.61 25.78
CA LYS A 117 11.64 -35.93 26.43
C LYS A 117 11.86 -35.84 27.94
N LEU A 118 12.83 -35.04 28.38
CA LEU A 118 13.09 -34.82 29.81
C LEU A 118 11.89 -34.18 30.49
N ARG A 119 11.26 -33.19 29.85
CA ARG A 119 10.03 -32.55 30.34
C ARG A 119 8.87 -33.54 30.44
N LYS A 120 8.65 -34.38 29.42
CA LYS A 120 7.61 -35.42 29.44
C LYS A 120 7.84 -36.41 30.59
N ASN A 121 9.06 -36.91 30.75
CA ASN A 121 9.40 -37.82 31.85
C ASN A 121 9.21 -37.17 33.23
N LEU A 122 9.56 -35.89 33.35
CA LEU A 122 9.37 -35.13 34.58
C LEU A 122 7.88 -35.01 34.93
N LEU A 123 7.02 -34.68 33.95
CA LEU A 123 5.58 -34.59 34.13
C LEU A 123 4.96 -35.92 34.57
N GLU A 124 5.31 -37.04 33.94
CA GLU A 124 4.83 -38.39 34.32
C GLU A 124 5.22 -38.76 35.77
N LEU A 125 6.42 -38.40 36.22
CA LEU A 125 6.85 -38.65 37.60
C LEU A 125 6.14 -37.75 38.62
N VAL A 126 5.87 -36.50 38.25
CA VAL A 126 5.11 -35.55 39.06
C VAL A 126 3.67 -36.06 39.22
N GLU A 127 3.00 -36.42 38.13
CA GLU A 127 1.67 -37.05 38.14
C GLU A 127 1.61 -38.26 39.08
N TYR A 128 2.60 -39.16 38.99
CA TYR A 128 2.64 -40.35 39.84
C TYR A 128 2.75 -39.99 41.32
N THR A 129 3.57 -38.98 41.64
CA THR A 129 3.75 -38.48 43.01
C THR A 129 2.45 -37.88 43.57
N HIS A 130 1.71 -37.12 42.74
CA HIS A 130 0.40 -36.58 43.11
C HIS A 130 -0.64 -37.69 43.31
N MET A 131 -0.67 -38.70 42.44
CA MET A 131 -1.57 -39.85 42.58
C MET A 131 -1.36 -40.59 43.91
N LEU A 132 -0.12 -40.89 44.29
CA LEU A 132 0.20 -41.55 45.56
C LEU A 132 -0.18 -40.71 46.78
N ARG A 133 -0.07 -39.38 46.67
CA ARG A 133 -0.48 -38.43 47.73
C ARG A 133 -1.99 -38.44 47.95
N VAL A 134 -2.78 -38.38 46.86
CA VAL A 134 -4.25 -38.35 46.93
C VAL A 134 -4.83 -39.70 47.35
N THR A 135 -4.31 -40.81 46.83
CA THR A 135 -4.81 -42.16 47.16
C THR A 135 -4.61 -42.53 48.63
N LYS A 136 -3.61 -41.96 49.31
CA LYS A 136 -3.45 -42.06 50.77
C LYS A 136 -4.67 -41.57 51.54
N THR A 137 -5.40 -40.60 51.01
CA THR A 137 -6.62 -40.04 51.62
C THR A 137 -7.80 -41.00 51.49
N PHE A 138 -7.90 -41.76 50.39
CA PHE A 138 -8.98 -42.75 50.22
C PHE A 138 -8.92 -43.87 51.27
N LEU A 139 -7.73 -44.33 51.64
CA LEU A 139 -7.56 -45.40 52.62
C LEU A 139 -7.98 -44.98 54.04
N LYS A 140 -7.77 -43.71 54.42
CA LYS A 140 -8.16 -43.19 55.73
C LYS A 140 -9.68 -43.09 55.89
N ARG A 141 -10.39 -42.74 54.82
CA ARG A 141 -11.83 -42.46 54.85
C ARG A 141 -12.70 -43.70 55.12
N ASN A 142 -12.21 -44.90 54.81
CA ASN A 142 -12.93 -46.15 55.02
C ASN A 142 -12.86 -46.69 56.47
N VAL A 143 -11.99 -46.15 57.32
CA VAL A 143 -11.79 -46.64 58.71
C VAL A 143 -12.67 -45.90 59.72
N GLU A 144 -13.30 -44.79 59.34
CA GLU A 144 -14.01 -43.89 60.27
C GLU A 144 -15.56 -44.03 60.25
N PHE A 145 -16.13 -44.96 59.47
CA PHE A 145 -17.59 -45.15 59.31
C PHE A 145 -18.08 -46.55 59.79
N GLU A 146 -18.17 -46.76 61.11
CA GLU A 146 -19.03 -47.80 61.72
C GLU A 146 -19.97 -47.13 62.75
N PRO A 147 -21.25 -46.83 62.42
CA PRO A 147 -22.25 -46.41 63.39
C PRO A 147 -23.21 -47.56 63.76
N THR A 148 -23.24 -47.87 65.06
CA THR A 148 -24.36 -48.28 65.94
C THR A 148 -25.54 -49.07 65.34
N TYR A 149 -25.69 -50.32 65.82
CA TYR A 149 -26.80 -51.26 65.64
C TYR A 149 -28.15 -50.78 66.19
N GLU A 150 -29.27 -51.15 65.53
CA GLU A 150 -30.52 -51.60 66.18
C GLU A 150 -31.37 -52.48 65.22
N GLU A 151 -31.95 -53.55 65.80
CA GLU A 151 -32.94 -54.52 65.25
C GLU A 151 -32.49 -55.65 64.29
N PHE A 152 -32.14 -56.81 64.86
CA PHE A 152 -32.88 -58.09 64.74
C PHE A 152 -32.19 -59.20 65.58
N PRO A 153 -32.86 -59.81 66.58
CA PRO A 153 -32.31 -60.91 67.37
C PRO A 153 -32.74 -62.31 66.89
N ALA A 154 -31.78 -63.25 67.00
CA ALA A 154 -31.88 -64.70 67.19
C ALA A 154 -32.75 -65.58 66.26
N LEU A 155 -32.07 -66.41 65.44
CA LEU A 155 -32.50 -67.79 65.18
C LEU A 155 -31.27 -68.71 65.04
N GLU A 156 -31.03 -69.51 66.08
CA GLU A 156 -30.30 -70.77 65.97
C GLU A 156 -31.14 -71.77 65.15
N ASN A 157 -30.47 -72.60 64.35
CA ASN A 157 -31.01 -73.67 63.51
C ASN A 157 -31.72 -73.23 62.21
N ASP A 158 -30.94 -73.01 61.16
CA ASP A 158 -31.12 -73.84 59.96
C ASP A 158 -29.83 -73.88 59.12
N SER A 159 -29.24 -75.07 59.13
CA SER A 159 -28.24 -75.55 58.21
C SER A 159 -28.77 -75.48 56.78
N LEU A 160 -28.28 -74.53 55.97
CA LEU A 160 -28.15 -74.55 54.50
C LEU A 160 -28.00 -73.10 54.01
N LEU A 161 -26.76 -72.61 53.86
CA LEU A 161 -26.28 -71.70 52.80
C LEU A 161 -24.85 -71.22 53.15
N ASP A 162 -23.86 -71.86 52.51
CA ASP A 162 -22.42 -71.82 52.75
C ASP A 162 -21.72 -70.44 52.69
N TYR A 163 -21.20 -69.97 53.83
CA TYR A 163 -20.02 -69.06 53.87
C TYR A 163 -18.69 -69.80 53.57
N SER A 164 -18.73 -71.13 53.46
CA SER A 164 -17.61 -71.95 52.93
C SER A 164 -17.43 -71.82 51.40
N CYS A 165 -18.33 -71.10 50.71
CA CYS A 165 -18.23 -70.84 49.27
C CYS A 165 -17.25 -69.70 48.92
N MET A 166 -16.88 -68.83 49.87
CA MET A 166 -15.94 -67.71 49.61
C MET A 166 -14.47 -68.14 49.47
N GLN A 167 -14.10 -69.33 49.96
CA GLN A 167 -12.76 -69.90 49.75
C GLN A 167 -12.68 -70.80 48.49
N ARG A 168 -13.82 -71.09 47.83
CA ARG A 168 -13.87 -71.87 46.57
C ARG A 168 -13.88 -71.00 45.30
N LEU A 169 -14.01 -69.68 45.42
CA LEU A 169 -13.67 -68.73 44.36
C LEU A 169 -12.33 -68.08 44.70
N GLY A 170 -11.23 -68.56 44.10
CA GLY A 170 -9.87 -67.99 44.23
C GLY A 170 -9.70 -66.59 43.63
N ALA A 171 -10.69 -65.70 43.79
CA ALA A 171 -10.69 -64.36 43.24
C ALA A 171 -9.89 -63.42 44.17
N LYS A 172 -8.63 -63.14 43.80
CA LYS A 172 -7.84 -62.05 44.39
C LYS A 172 -8.51 -60.70 44.12
N LEU A 173 -8.56 -59.84 45.14
CA LEU A 173 -8.95 -58.43 45.01
C LEU A 173 -7.83 -57.68 44.26
N GLY A 174 -8.19 -56.93 43.20
CA GLY A 174 -7.27 -56.11 42.42
C GLY A 174 -7.58 -54.63 42.54
N PHE A 175 -6.54 -53.78 42.48
CA PHE A 175 -6.64 -52.33 42.45
C PHE A 175 -6.04 -51.77 41.16
N VAL A 176 -6.69 -50.78 40.57
CA VAL A 176 -6.17 -49.96 39.46
C VAL A 176 -6.33 -48.50 39.86
N SER A 177 -5.23 -47.75 39.82
CA SER A 177 -5.20 -46.31 40.07
C SER A 177 -4.73 -45.56 38.84
N GLY A 178 -5.28 -44.38 38.61
CA GLY A 178 -4.87 -43.52 37.50
C GLY A 178 -5.43 -42.11 37.56
N LEU A 179 -5.08 -41.30 36.56
CA LEU A 179 -5.61 -39.96 36.37
C LEU A 179 -6.51 -39.90 35.12
N ILE A 180 -7.53 -39.05 35.19
CA ILE A 180 -8.48 -38.80 34.10
C ILE A 180 -8.79 -37.29 34.00
N GLN A 181 -8.95 -36.79 32.78
CA GLN A 181 -9.38 -35.41 32.52
C GLN A 181 -10.81 -35.17 33.01
N GLN A 182 -11.07 -34.02 33.64
CA GLN A 182 -12.38 -33.66 34.21
C GLN A 182 -13.57 -33.90 33.26
N GLY A 183 -13.44 -33.53 31.98
CA GLY A 183 -14.51 -33.66 30.99
C GLY A 183 -14.91 -35.12 30.66
N ARG A 184 -14.08 -36.11 30.98
CA ARG A 184 -14.31 -37.52 30.63
C ARG A 184 -14.84 -38.37 31.80
N VAL A 185 -14.85 -37.82 33.01
CA VAL A 185 -15.14 -38.56 34.26
C VAL A 185 -16.51 -39.24 34.22
N GLU A 186 -17.57 -38.49 33.89
CA GLU A 186 -18.93 -39.04 33.90
C GLU A 186 -19.14 -40.15 32.86
N ALA A 187 -18.52 -40.02 31.69
CA ALA A 187 -18.62 -41.01 30.62
C ALA A 187 -17.86 -42.28 31.02
N PHE A 188 -16.68 -42.13 31.61
CA PHE A 188 -15.86 -43.21 32.12
C PHE A 188 -16.59 -44.02 33.21
N GLU A 189 -17.20 -43.34 34.19
CA GLU A 189 -17.97 -44.00 35.25
C GLU A 189 -19.16 -44.79 34.69
N ARG A 190 -19.94 -44.17 33.79
CA ARG A 190 -21.06 -44.82 33.11
C ARG A 190 -20.62 -46.07 32.34
N MET A 191 -19.47 -46.02 31.68
CA MET A 191 -18.94 -47.16 30.92
C MET A 191 -18.45 -48.27 31.85
N LEU A 192 -17.78 -47.93 32.95
CA LEU A 192 -17.32 -48.90 33.95
C LEU A 192 -18.50 -49.65 34.57
N TRP A 193 -19.55 -48.92 34.94
CA TRP A 193 -20.76 -49.49 35.53
C TRP A 193 -21.49 -50.44 34.56
N ARG A 194 -21.63 -50.03 33.29
CA ARG A 194 -22.28 -50.84 32.24
C ARG A 194 -21.50 -52.11 31.89
N ALA A 195 -20.17 -52.00 31.76
CA ALA A 195 -19.32 -53.12 31.34
C ALA A 195 -19.09 -54.15 32.45
N CYS A 196 -19.01 -53.68 33.71
CA CYS A 196 -18.71 -54.51 34.87
C CYS A 196 -19.95 -54.87 35.70
N LYS A 197 -21.17 -54.45 35.30
CA LYS A 197 -22.44 -54.78 35.97
C LYS A 197 -22.45 -54.51 37.49
N GLY A 198 -21.72 -53.50 37.95
CA GLY A 198 -21.63 -53.14 39.38
C GLY A 198 -20.61 -53.94 40.21
N TYR A 199 -19.78 -54.82 39.62
CA TYR A 199 -18.72 -55.54 40.35
C TYR A 199 -17.45 -54.71 40.67
N THR A 200 -17.49 -53.40 40.42
CA THR A 200 -16.36 -52.47 40.60
C THR A 200 -16.75 -51.33 41.53
N ILE A 201 -15.92 -51.06 42.54
CA ILE A 201 -16.09 -49.89 43.41
C ILE A 201 -15.07 -48.84 42.98
N VAL A 202 -15.55 -47.64 42.67
CA VAL A 202 -14.72 -46.53 42.20
C VAL A 202 -14.72 -45.42 43.23
N THR A 203 -13.55 -44.85 43.48
CA THR A 203 -13.39 -43.67 44.34
C THR A 203 -12.62 -42.61 43.55
N TYR A 204 -13.13 -41.38 43.51
CA TYR A 204 -12.52 -40.25 42.83
C TYR A 204 -12.15 -39.15 43.83
N ALA A 205 -11.11 -38.39 43.51
CA ALA A 205 -10.79 -37.12 44.16
C ALA A 205 -10.23 -36.15 43.11
N GLU A 206 -10.63 -34.89 43.21
CA GLU A 206 -10.06 -33.81 42.40
C GLU A 206 -8.63 -33.53 42.88
N LEU A 207 -7.73 -33.24 41.94
CA LEU A 207 -6.41 -32.73 42.24
C LEU A 207 -6.49 -31.20 42.39
N ASP A 208 -6.08 -30.67 43.55
CA ASP A 208 -6.10 -29.23 43.83
C ASP A 208 -5.16 -28.43 42.89
N GLU A 209 -4.10 -29.07 42.40
CA GLU A 209 -3.10 -28.47 41.51
C GLU A 209 -3.42 -28.79 40.04
N CYS A 210 -3.46 -27.77 39.18
CA CYS A 210 -3.56 -27.98 37.74
C CYS A 210 -2.20 -28.44 37.20
N LEU A 211 -2.17 -29.52 36.43
CA LEU A 211 -0.95 -30.06 35.83
C LEU A 211 -0.95 -29.78 34.32
N GLU A 212 0.25 -29.53 33.78
CA GLU A 212 0.43 -29.50 32.33
C GLU A 212 0.25 -30.91 31.77
N ASP A 213 -0.61 -31.04 30.77
CA ASP A 213 -0.79 -32.29 30.05
C ASP A 213 0.49 -32.62 29.26
N PRO A 214 1.08 -33.82 29.45
CA PRO A 214 2.35 -34.21 28.84
C PRO A 214 2.35 -34.24 27.31
N GLU A 215 1.17 -34.25 26.67
CA GLU A 215 1.05 -34.28 25.20
C GLU A 215 0.69 -32.92 24.59
N THR A 216 -0.16 -32.13 25.26
CA THR A 216 -0.66 -30.86 24.73
C THR A 216 0.06 -29.64 25.29
N GLY A 217 0.68 -29.75 26.47
CA GLY A 217 1.25 -28.62 27.20
C GLY A 217 0.20 -27.66 27.78
N GLU A 218 -1.09 -27.99 27.68
CA GLU A 218 -2.16 -27.21 28.28
C GLU A 218 -2.26 -27.50 29.78
N VAL A 219 -2.60 -26.48 30.55
CA VAL A 219 -2.75 -26.60 32.01
C VAL A 219 -4.17 -27.09 32.33
N ILE A 220 -4.31 -28.38 32.64
CA ILE A 220 -5.62 -29.05 32.80
C ILE A 220 -5.79 -29.56 34.25
N LYS A 221 -7.05 -29.59 34.71
CA LYS A 221 -7.43 -30.22 35.98
C LYS A 221 -7.65 -31.72 35.82
N TRP A 222 -6.99 -32.49 36.68
CA TRP A 222 -7.04 -33.95 36.67
C TRP A 222 -7.81 -34.49 37.88
N TYR A 223 -8.53 -35.60 37.67
CA TYR A 223 -9.14 -36.40 38.74
C TYR A 223 -8.32 -37.67 38.94
N VAL A 224 -8.03 -37.99 40.20
CA VAL A 224 -7.41 -39.25 40.59
C VAL A 224 -8.51 -40.25 40.90
N PHE A 225 -8.44 -41.44 40.30
CA PHE A 225 -9.37 -42.53 40.56
C PHE A 225 -8.66 -43.75 41.15
N LEU A 226 -9.37 -44.47 42.03
CA LEU A 226 -9.01 -45.79 42.53
C LEU A 226 -10.18 -46.75 42.28
N ILE A 227 -9.94 -47.77 41.46
CA ILE A 227 -10.92 -48.81 41.11
C ILE A 227 -10.52 -50.11 41.79
N SER A 228 -11.42 -50.67 42.59
CA SER A 228 -11.30 -52.02 43.14
C SER A 228 -12.23 -52.97 42.42
N PHE A 229 -11.74 -54.17 42.10
CA PHE A 229 -12.47 -55.19 41.36
C PHE A 229 -12.14 -56.60 41.86
N TRP A 230 -13.10 -57.51 41.67
CA TRP A 230 -12.95 -58.92 42.00
C TRP A 230 -12.77 -59.73 40.72
N GLY A 231 -11.64 -60.44 40.60
CA GLY A 231 -11.37 -61.37 39.50
C GLY A 231 -10.58 -60.79 38.30
N GLU A 232 -9.77 -61.63 37.67
CA GLU A 232 -8.82 -61.24 36.61
C GLU A 232 -9.50 -60.76 35.32
N GLN A 233 -10.61 -61.39 34.90
CA GLN A 233 -11.33 -61.00 33.69
C GLN A 233 -11.92 -59.59 33.78
N ILE A 234 -12.39 -59.20 34.97
CA ILE A 234 -12.89 -57.85 35.23
C ILE A 234 -11.72 -56.87 35.25
N GLY A 235 -10.58 -57.24 35.87
CA GLY A 235 -9.36 -56.43 35.83
C GLY A 235 -8.88 -56.11 34.41
N HIS A 236 -8.89 -57.10 33.50
CA HIS A 236 -8.56 -56.85 32.09
C HIS A 236 -9.56 -55.93 31.38
N LYS A 237 -10.86 -56.04 31.69
CA LYS A 237 -11.88 -55.12 31.14
C LYS A 237 -11.67 -53.69 31.66
N VAL A 238 -11.40 -53.52 32.95
CA VAL A 238 -11.14 -52.20 33.57
C VAL A 238 -9.92 -51.54 32.92
N LYS A 239 -8.81 -52.27 32.75
CA LYS A 239 -7.62 -51.75 32.07
C LYS A 239 -7.92 -51.31 30.63
N LYS A 240 -8.61 -52.14 29.84
CA LYS A 240 -9.03 -51.77 28.48
C LYS A 240 -9.91 -50.51 28.44
N ILE A 241 -10.82 -50.32 29.40
CA ILE A 241 -11.64 -49.11 29.50
C ILE A 241 -10.75 -47.90 29.81
N CYS A 242 -9.81 -48.03 30.74
CA CYS A 242 -8.85 -46.96 31.06
C CYS A 242 -8.02 -46.57 29.82
N ASP A 243 -7.56 -47.56 29.04
CA ASP A 243 -6.83 -47.32 27.79
C ASP A 243 -7.71 -46.60 26.75
N CYS A 244 -8.98 -46.98 26.60
CA CYS A 244 -9.92 -46.32 25.67
C CYS A 244 -10.19 -44.84 25.99
N TYR A 245 -10.17 -44.46 27.27
CA TYR A 245 -10.38 -43.07 27.69
C TYR A 245 -9.09 -42.25 27.78
N HIS A 246 -7.94 -42.85 27.42
CA HIS A 246 -6.60 -42.27 27.54
C HIS A 246 -6.28 -41.86 28.99
N CYS A 247 -6.60 -42.72 29.96
CA CYS A 247 -6.23 -42.50 31.36
C CYS A 247 -4.75 -42.87 31.58
N HIS A 248 -4.03 -42.08 32.38
CA HIS A 248 -2.67 -42.42 32.81
C HIS A 248 -2.75 -43.41 33.99
N ILE A 249 -2.43 -44.68 33.74
CA ILE A 249 -2.53 -45.75 34.74
C ILE A 249 -1.17 -45.98 35.40
N TYR A 250 -1.15 -45.94 36.72
CA TYR A 250 0.05 -46.18 37.52
C TYR A 250 -0.15 -47.36 38.48
N PRO A 251 0.87 -48.19 38.74
CA PRO A 251 0.76 -49.33 39.64
C PRO A 251 0.50 -48.89 41.08
N TYR A 252 -0.52 -49.48 41.70
CA TYR A 252 -0.88 -49.20 43.09
C TYR A 252 -0.14 -50.15 44.05
N PRO A 253 0.68 -49.64 45.00
CA PRO A 253 1.33 -50.46 46.01
C PRO A 253 0.34 -50.91 47.09
N ASN A 254 0.36 -52.22 47.40
CA ASN A 254 -0.54 -52.82 48.38
C ASN A 254 -0.10 -52.50 49.81
N THR A 255 1.22 -52.44 50.04
CA THR A 255 1.81 -52.21 51.37
C THR A 255 2.07 -50.70 51.60
N ALA A 256 1.89 -50.23 52.83
CA ALA A 256 2.20 -48.84 53.18
C ALA A 256 3.71 -48.54 53.13
N GLU A 257 4.55 -49.54 53.38
CA GLU A 257 6.01 -49.46 53.31
C GLU A 257 6.49 -49.30 51.87
N GLU A 258 6.08 -50.20 50.96
CA GLU A 258 6.33 -50.09 49.51
C GLU A 258 5.94 -48.71 48.95
N ARG A 259 4.81 -48.15 49.40
CA ARG A 259 4.37 -46.82 48.97
C ARG A 259 5.34 -45.71 49.39
N ARG A 260 5.90 -45.78 50.59
CA ARG A 260 6.89 -44.79 51.08
C ARG A 260 8.19 -44.91 50.31
N GLU A 261 8.67 -46.14 50.09
CA GLU A 261 9.89 -46.40 49.32
C GLU A 261 9.77 -45.86 47.88
N ILE A 262 8.64 -46.12 47.21
CA ILE A 262 8.38 -45.60 45.86
C ILE A 262 8.34 -44.07 45.88
N GLN A 263 7.66 -43.45 46.85
CA GLN A 263 7.55 -41.99 46.95
C GLN A 263 8.92 -41.32 47.17
N GLU A 264 9.77 -41.88 48.03
CA GLU A 264 11.14 -41.40 48.23
C GLU A 264 12.00 -41.58 46.96
N GLY A 265 11.86 -42.71 46.28
CA GLY A 265 12.52 -42.99 45.00
C GLY A 265 12.06 -42.07 43.85
N LEU A 266 10.80 -41.63 43.84
CA LEU A 266 10.30 -40.66 42.85
C LEU A 266 10.85 -39.25 43.12
N ASN A 267 10.84 -38.81 44.38
CA ASN A 267 11.33 -37.48 44.75
C ASN A 267 12.81 -37.27 44.39
N THR A 268 13.65 -38.28 44.62
CA THR A 268 15.07 -38.24 44.23
C THR A 268 15.24 -38.11 42.72
N ARG A 269 14.53 -38.92 41.93
CA ARG A 269 14.55 -38.84 40.45
C ARG A 269 14.04 -37.50 39.91
N ILE A 270 12.99 -36.95 40.51
CA ILE A 270 12.43 -35.65 40.13
C ILE A 270 13.48 -34.55 40.34
N GLN A 271 14.16 -34.55 41.48
CA GLN A 271 15.24 -33.60 41.76
C GLN A 271 16.39 -33.72 40.75
N ASP A 272 16.82 -34.94 40.44
CA ASP A 272 17.86 -35.17 39.42
C ASP A 272 17.44 -34.63 38.06
N LEU A 273 16.21 -34.91 37.61
CA LEU A 273 15.69 -34.41 36.34
C LEU A 273 15.59 -32.88 36.29
N TYR A 274 15.19 -32.22 37.38
CA TYR A 274 15.20 -30.76 37.45
C TYR A 274 16.62 -30.19 37.24
N THR A 275 17.64 -30.79 37.86
CA THR A 275 19.02 -30.32 37.68
C THR A 275 19.53 -30.52 36.24
N VAL A 276 19.13 -31.61 35.58
CA VAL A 276 19.50 -31.89 34.18
C VAL A 276 18.76 -30.96 33.22
N LEU A 277 17.47 -30.71 33.46
CA LEU A 277 16.65 -29.81 32.64
C LEU A 277 17.22 -28.39 32.67
N HIS A 278 17.53 -27.87 33.86
CA HIS A 278 18.10 -26.53 34.01
C HIS A 278 19.44 -26.39 33.27
N LYS A 279 20.35 -27.37 33.40
CA LYS A 279 21.63 -27.38 32.65
C LYS A 279 21.43 -27.44 31.14
N THR A 280 20.40 -28.15 30.68
CA THR A 280 20.07 -28.28 29.25
C THR A 280 19.51 -26.96 28.70
N GLU A 281 18.68 -26.27 29.47
CA GLU A 281 18.14 -24.95 29.12
C GLU A 281 19.22 -23.86 29.10
N ASP A 282 20.13 -23.86 30.07
CA ASP A 282 21.28 -22.95 30.10
C ASP A 282 22.18 -23.15 28.88
N TYR A 283 22.48 -24.40 28.53
CA TYR A 283 23.24 -24.72 27.32
C TYR A 283 22.53 -24.24 26.06
N LEU A 284 21.23 -24.51 25.94
CA LEU A 284 20.41 -24.07 24.81
C LEU A 284 20.43 -22.54 24.67
N ARG A 285 20.24 -21.81 25.77
CA ARG A 285 20.25 -20.34 25.79
C ARG A 285 21.62 -19.79 25.37
N GLN A 286 22.71 -20.40 25.82
CA GLN A 286 24.07 -19.98 25.40
C GLN A 286 24.32 -20.20 23.90
N VAL A 287 23.86 -21.31 23.33
CA VAL A 287 23.98 -21.59 21.89
C VAL A 287 23.13 -20.61 21.08
N LEU A 288 21.89 -20.36 21.52
CA LEU A 288 20.98 -19.42 20.86
C LEU A 288 21.50 -17.98 20.92
N CYS A 289 22.09 -17.52 22.03
CA CYS A 289 22.72 -16.20 22.09
C CYS A 289 23.86 -16.05 21.07
N LYS A 290 24.74 -17.06 20.97
CA LYS A 290 25.82 -17.08 19.96
C LYS A 290 25.27 -17.10 18.53
N ALA A 291 24.18 -17.81 18.30
CA ALA A 291 23.50 -17.82 17.00
C ALA A 291 22.92 -16.43 16.68
N ALA A 292 22.23 -15.80 17.65
CA ALA A 292 21.56 -14.51 17.48
C ALA A 292 22.49 -13.39 17.02
N GLU A 293 23.75 -13.37 17.46
CA GLU A 293 24.76 -12.40 17.02
C GLU A 293 25.03 -12.45 15.50
N SER A 294 24.91 -13.63 14.88
CA SER A 294 25.29 -13.84 13.47
C SER A 294 24.10 -14.08 12.52
N VAL A 295 22.95 -14.52 13.04
CA VAL A 295 21.79 -14.94 12.24
C VAL A 295 21.31 -13.84 11.31
N CYS A 296 21.17 -12.59 11.78
CA CYS A 296 20.70 -11.48 10.93
C CYS A 296 21.62 -11.26 9.72
N SER A 297 22.95 -11.30 9.93
CA SER A 297 23.92 -11.15 8.85
C SER A 297 23.86 -12.32 7.86
N ARG A 298 23.72 -13.56 8.37
CA ARG A 298 23.64 -14.78 7.56
C ARG A 298 22.36 -14.82 6.72
N VAL A 299 21.23 -14.36 7.26
CA VAL A 299 19.97 -14.23 6.50
C VAL A 299 20.15 -13.33 5.29
N VAL A 300 20.75 -12.15 5.48
CA VAL A 300 20.99 -11.22 4.37
C VAL A 300 21.94 -11.85 3.33
N GLN A 301 23.02 -12.50 3.76
CA GLN A 301 23.97 -13.16 2.87
C GLN A 301 23.33 -14.30 2.05
N VAL A 302 22.53 -15.17 2.68
CA VAL A 302 21.84 -16.27 1.99
C VAL A 302 20.80 -15.72 1.00
N ARG A 303 20.08 -14.64 1.35
CA ARG A 303 19.16 -13.97 0.42
C ARG A 303 19.89 -13.33 -0.77
N LYS A 304 21.03 -12.66 -0.55
CA LYS A 304 21.87 -12.12 -1.64
C LYS A 304 22.33 -13.25 -2.57
N MET A 305 22.82 -14.36 -2.00
CA MET A 305 23.27 -15.53 -2.75
C MET A 305 22.14 -16.16 -3.58
N LYS A 306 20.96 -16.36 -2.98
CA LYS A 306 19.76 -16.86 -3.67
C LYS A 306 19.39 -15.96 -4.87
N ALA A 307 19.44 -14.64 -4.67
CA ALA A 307 19.16 -13.68 -5.71
C ALA A 307 20.17 -13.77 -6.87
N ILE A 308 21.48 -13.89 -6.58
CA ILE A 308 22.52 -14.09 -7.59
C ILE A 308 22.27 -15.37 -8.42
N TYR A 309 22.01 -16.50 -7.77
CA TYR A 309 21.72 -17.75 -8.49
C TYR A 309 20.41 -17.70 -9.29
N HIS A 310 19.43 -16.95 -8.82
CA HIS A 310 18.21 -16.69 -9.59
C HIS A 310 18.51 -15.86 -10.86
N MET A 311 19.38 -14.84 -10.77
CA MET A 311 19.82 -14.09 -11.96
C MET A 311 20.65 -14.95 -12.92
N LEU A 312 21.54 -15.80 -12.40
CA LEU A 312 22.31 -16.75 -13.22
C LEU A 312 21.40 -17.72 -14.00
N ASN A 313 20.24 -18.09 -13.44
CA ASN A 313 19.25 -18.94 -14.10
C ASN A 313 18.53 -18.25 -15.27
N MET A 314 18.51 -16.90 -15.31
CA MET A 314 17.97 -16.13 -16.44
C MET A 314 18.96 -16.00 -17.60
N CYS A 315 20.25 -16.25 -17.35
CA CYS A 315 21.31 -16.17 -18.35
C CYS A 315 21.26 -17.39 -19.28
N SER A 316 21.54 -17.19 -20.57
CA SER A 316 21.74 -18.30 -21.49
C SER A 316 23.18 -18.82 -21.37
N PHE A 317 23.35 -20.14 -21.48
CA PHE A 317 24.66 -20.77 -21.41
C PHE A 317 25.15 -21.07 -22.82
N ASP A 318 26.23 -20.40 -23.24
CA ASP A 318 26.90 -20.73 -24.49
C ASP A 318 27.93 -21.84 -24.24
N VAL A 319 27.61 -23.02 -24.77
CA VAL A 319 28.44 -24.23 -24.62
C VAL A 319 29.79 -24.06 -25.33
N THR A 320 29.83 -23.30 -26.42
CA THR A 320 31.03 -23.18 -27.27
C THR A 320 32.14 -22.40 -26.58
N ASN A 321 31.81 -21.22 -26.04
CA ASN A 321 32.76 -20.33 -25.40
C ASN A 321 32.89 -20.54 -23.89
N LYS A 322 32.09 -21.44 -23.29
CA LYS A 322 31.95 -21.60 -21.83
C LYS A 322 31.64 -20.27 -21.13
N CYS A 323 30.88 -19.42 -21.82
CA CYS A 323 30.45 -18.12 -21.32
C CYS A 323 28.96 -18.16 -21.00
N LEU A 324 28.56 -17.38 -20.01
CA LEU A 324 27.17 -17.04 -19.74
C LEU A 324 26.87 -15.73 -20.44
N ILE A 325 25.80 -15.73 -21.22
CA ILE A 325 25.29 -14.55 -21.90
C ILE A 325 24.09 -14.06 -21.11
N ALA A 326 24.09 -12.79 -20.73
CA ALA A 326 22.96 -12.15 -20.07
C ALA A 326 22.56 -10.90 -20.86
N GLU A 327 21.27 -10.65 -20.99
CA GLU A 327 20.78 -9.38 -21.54
C GLU A 327 20.18 -8.55 -20.43
N VAL A 328 20.59 -7.27 -20.39
CA VAL A 328 20.21 -6.34 -19.34
C VAL A 328 19.75 -5.02 -19.93
N TRP A 329 18.71 -4.45 -19.34
CA TRP A 329 18.35 -3.06 -19.52
C TRP A 329 19.17 -2.21 -18.57
N CYS A 330 19.88 -1.22 -19.10
CA CYS A 330 20.66 -0.26 -18.34
C CYS A 330 20.39 1.16 -18.87
N PRO A 331 20.31 2.18 -18.01
CA PRO A 331 20.30 3.57 -18.46
C PRO A 331 21.61 3.90 -19.19
N GLU A 332 21.54 4.62 -20.31
CA GLU A 332 22.72 5.01 -21.10
C GLU A 332 23.73 5.83 -20.25
N VAL A 333 23.23 6.59 -19.27
CA VAL A 333 24.03 7.38 -18.33
C VAL A 333 24.87 6.50 -17.40
N ASP A 334 24.37 5.30 -17.07
CA ASP A 334 24.97 4.40 -16.07
C ASP A 334 25.79 3.26 -16.71
N LEU A 335 25.85 3.19 -18.04
CA LEU A 335 26.76 2.31 -18.81
C LEU A 335 28.22 2.31 -18.31
N PRO A 336 28.88 3.45 -18.03
CA PRO A 336 30.24 3.44 -17.47
C PRO A 336 30.28 2.84 -16.05
N GLY A 337 29.21 2.98 -15.27
CA GLY A 337 29.09 2.36 -13.94
C GLY A 337 28.97 0.83 -14.04
N LEU A 338 28.19 0.35 -15.00
CA LEU A 338 28.06 -1.07 -15.33
C LEU A 338 29.40 -1.67 -15.75
N ARG A 339 30.15 -1.00 -16.65
CA ARG A 339 31.49 -1.44 -17.06
C ARG A 339 32.46 -1.55 -15.89
N ARG A 340 32.49 -0.56 -15.00
CA ARG A 340 33.36 -0.58 -13.81
C ARG A 340 33.01 -1.72 -12.86
N ALA A 341 31.72 -2.02 -12.67
CA ALA A 341 31.29 -3.13 -11.82
C ALA A 341 31.71 -4.50 -12.39
N LEU A 342 31.67 -4.67 -13.71
CA LEU A 342 32.18 -5.88 -14.38
C LEU A 342 33.70 -6.01 -14.26
N GLU A 343 34.43 -4.91 -14.44
CA GLU A 343 35.89 -4.86 -14.27
C GLU A 343 36.29 -5.16 -12.80
N GLU A 344 35.55 -4.63 -11.84
CA GLU A 344 35.76 -4.88 -10.40
C GLU A 344 35.52 -6.35 -10.04
N GLY A 345 34.38 -6.93 -10.45
CA GLY A 345 34.08 -8.34 -10.22
C GLY A 345 35.05 -9.29 -10.91
N SER A 346 35.55 -8.95 -12.11
CA SER A 346 36.57 -9.74 -12.80
C SER A 346 37.93 -9.67 -12.11
N ARG A 347 38.26 -8.51 -11.50
CA ARG A 347 39.52 -8.31 -10.77
C ARG A 347 39.54 -9.08 -9.46
N GLU A 348 38.41 -9.11 -8.74
CA GLU A 348 38.24 -9.89 -7.52
C GLU A 348 38.44 -11.40 -7.77
N SER A 349 37.95 -11.90 -8.91
CA SER A 349 38.10 -13.31 -9.28
C SER A 349 39.53 -13.68 -9.73
N GLY A 350 40.38 -12.70 -10.01
CA GLY A 350 41.70 -12.91 -10.61
C GLY A 350 41.66 -13.44 -12.04
N ALA A 351 40.56 -13.22 -12.78
CA ALA A 351 40.44 -13.70 -14.15
C ALA A 351 41.28 -12.88 -15.13
N THR A 352 41.93 -13.57 -16.07
CA THR A 352 42.78 -12.95 -17.09
C THR A 352 41.99 -12.22 -18.17
N ILE A 353 40.74 -12.62 -18.40
CA ILE A 353 39.88 -12.03 -19.43
C ILE A 353 38.77 -11.25 -18.71
N PRO A 354 38.67 -9.93 -18.90
CA PRO A 354 37.60 -9.15 -18.31
C PRO A 354 36.26 -9.56 -18.94
N SER A 355 35.25 -9.75 -18.10
CA SER A 355 33.85 -9.78 -18.54
C SER A 355 33.55 -8.47 -19.27
N PHE A 356 33.06 -8.57 -20.51
CA PHE A 356 32.77 -7.41 -21.34
C PHE A 356 31.29 -7.30 -21.66
N MET A 357 30.90 -6.12 -22.11
CA MET A 357 29.53 -5.77 -22.45
C MET A 357 29.48 -5.22 -23.86
N ASN A 358 28.44 -5.59 -24.61
CA ASN A 358 28.11 -5.04 -25.91
C ASN A 358 26.71 -4.43 -25.90
N THR A 359 26.48 -3.30 -26.56
CA THR A 359 25.15 -2.69 -26.68
C THR A 359 24.45 -3.21 -27.95
N ILE A 360 23.23 -3.73 -27.81
CA ILE A 360 22.45 -4.30 -28.92
C ILE A 360 21.31 -3.35 -29.32
N PRO A 361 21.11 -3.07 -30.61
CA PRO A 361 19.89 -2.40 -31.07
C PRO A 361 18.69 -3.36 -30.97
N THR A 362 17.65 -2.98 -30.24
CA THR A 362 16.40 -3.75 -30.12
C THR A 362 15.18 -2.92 -30.53
N LYS A 363 14.14 -3.62 -31.00
CA LYS A 363 12.82 -3.04 -31.31
C LYS A 363 11.85 -3.16 -30.14
N GLU A 364 12.20 -3.87 -29.08
CA GLU A 364 11.36 -4.04 -27.89
C GLU A 364 11.25 -2.75 -27.09
N THR A 365 10.12 -2.56 -26.40
CA THR A 365 9.90 -1.40 -25.55
C THR A 365 10.70 -1.51 -24.26
N PRO A 366 11.68 -0.64 -24.01
CA PRO A 366 12.43 -0.66 -22.76
C PRO A 366 11.56 -0.26 -21.56
N PRO A 367 11.97 -0.67 -20.35
CA PRO A 367 11.33 -0.24 -19.11
C PRO A 367 11.54 1.26 -18.84
N THR A 368 10.62 1.86 -18.09
CA THR A 368 10.67 3.29 -17.75
C THR A 368 11.32 3.51 -16.40
N LEU A 369 12.42 4.27 -16.40
CA LEU A 369 13.05 4.82 -15.21
C LEU A 369 12.83 6.32 -15.15
N ILE A 370 12.35 6.78 -14.01
CA ILE A 370 12.28 8.19 -13.62
C ILE A 370 13.06 8.30 -12.32
N ARG A 371 14.15 9.07 -12.33
CA ARG A 371 14.94 9.29 -11.10
C ARG A 371 14.14 10.16 -10.14
N THR A 372 13.82 9.61 -8.97
CA THR A 372 13.13 10.32 -7.90
C THR A 372 14.10 10.72 -6.80
N ASN A 373 13.84 11.86 -6.18
CA ASN A 373 14.45 12.28 -4.91
C ASN A 373 13.44 12.08 -3.79
N LYS A 374 13.87 12.18 -2.53
CA LYS A 374 12.99 12.11 -1.34
C LYS A 374 11.74 12.99 -1.40
N PHE A 375 11.82 14.12 -2.13
CA PHE A 375 10.72 15.04 -2.33
C PHE A 375 9.74 14.59 -3.43
N THR A 376 10.26 14.10 -4.56
CA THR A 376 9.45 13.77 -5.75
C THR A 376 8.88 12.35 -5.70
N GLU A 377 9.44 11.47 -4.88
CA GLU A 377 9.03 10.07 -4.75
C GLU A 377 7.54 9.94 -4.39
N GLY A 378 7.04 10.70 -3.42
CA GLY A 378 5.62 10.67 -3.05
C GLY A 378 4.70 11.06 -4.21
N PHE A 379 5.03 12.12 -4.95
CA PHE A 379 4.25 12.54 -6.12
C PHE A 379 4.33 11.54 -7.29
N GLN A 380 5.49 10.91 -7.49
CA GLN A 380 5.66 9.88 -8.50
C GLN A 380 4.85 8.64 -8.16
N ASN A 381 4.81 8.22 -6.89
CA ASN A 381 4.01 7.08 -6.45
C ASN A 381 2.50 7.30 -6.71
N ILE A 382 1.98 8.52 -6.54
CA ILE A 382 0.58 8.87 -6.89
C ILE A 382 0.31 8.74 -8.39
N VAL A 383 1.30 9.07 -9.23
CA VAL A 383 1.18 8.92 -10.69
C VAL A 383 1.27 7.45 -11.10
N ASP A 384 2.28 6.73 -10.60
CA ASP A 384 2.52 5.32 -10.89
C ASP A 384 1.33 4.44 -10.47
N ALA A 385 0.58 4.85 -9.43
CA ALA A 385 -0.62 4.15 -8.96
C ALA A 385 -1.77 4.13 -9.99
N TYR A 386 -1.84 5.11 -10.90
CA TYR A 386 -2.81 5.10 -12.00
C TYR A 386 -2.36 4.18 -13.14
N GLY A 387 -1.05 4.19 -13.42
CA GLY A 387 -0.40 3.37 -14.45
C GLY A 387 1.02 3.87 -14.66
N VAL A 388 1.90 3.02 -15.19
CA VAL A 388 3.30 3.38 -15.43
C VAL A 388 3.43 3.99 -16.83
N GLY A 389 4.12 5.13 -16.93
CA GLY A 389 4.22 5.88 -18.17
C GLY A 389 4.90 5.10 -19.26
N SER A 390 4.55 5.34 -20.52
CA SER A 390 5.23 4.71 -21.65
C SER A 390 6.67 5.24 -21.77
N TYR A 391 7.55 4.47 -22.40
CA TYR A 391 8.93 4.89 -22.54
C TYR A 391 9.07 6.22 -23.31
N ARG A 392 9.77 7.17 -22.70
CA ARG A 392 10.05 8.55 -23.16
C ARG A 392 8.81 9.44 -23.30
N GLU A 393 7.70 9.05 -22.70
CA GLU A 393 6.50 9.87 -22.52
C GLU A 393 6.74 11.00 -21.51
N VAL A 394 6.03 12.12 -21.66
CA VAL A 394 6.06 13.23 -20.70
C VAL A 394 5.48 12.77 -19.36
N ASN A 395 6.27 12.93 -18.30
CA ASN A 395 5.88 12.56 -16.95
C ASN A 395 4.90 13.59 -16.36
N PRO A 396 3.68 13.19 -15.95
CA PRO A 396 2.74 14.10 -15.29
C PRO A 396 3.23 14.53 -13.90
N ALA A 397 4.13 13.78 -13.25
CA ALA A 397 4.54 14.04 -11.87
C ALA A 397 5.16 15.42 -11.66
N LEU A 398 5.89 15.94 -12.66
CA LEU A 398 6.47 17.29 -12.58
C LEU A 398 5.39 18.36 -12.36
N PHE A 399 4.25 18.21 -13.05
CA PHE A 399 3.15 19.17 -12.96
C PHE A 399 2.30 18.93 -11.71
N THR A 400 2.07 17.66 -11.35
CA THR A 400 1.30 17.32 -10.16
C THR A 400 1.93 17.87 -8.88
N ILE A 401 3.26 18.01 -8.79
CA ILE A 401 3.93 18.63 -7.62
C ILE A 401 3.30 19.99 -7.23
N ILE A 402 2.87 20.78 -8.21
CA ILE A 402 2.27 22.10 -7.96
C ILE A 402 0.75 22.07 -8.16
N THR A 403 0.27 21.47 -9.24
CA THR A 403 -1.17 21.50 -9.58
C THR A 403 -2.01 20.71 -8.58
N PHE A 404 -1.47 19.61 -8.03
CA PHE A 404 -2.19 18.76 -7.10
C PHE A 404 -2.46 19.46 -5.75
N PRO A 405 -1.43 19.96 -5.03
CA PRO A 405 -1.66 20.74 -3.82
C PRO A 405 -2.49 22.01 -4.05
N PHE A 406 -2.36 22.65 -5.21
CA PHE A 406 -3.15 23.84 -5.55
C PHE A 406 -4.64 23.54 -5.74
N LEU A 407 -5.00 22.50 -6.51
CA LEU A 407 -6.42 22.12 -6.69
C LEU A 407 -7.04 21.63 -5.38
N PHE A 408 -6.26 20.95 -4.54
CA PHE A 408 -6.66 20.62 -3.17
C PHE A 408 -6.97 21.88 -2.35
N ALA A 409 -6.08 22.87 -2.39
CA ALA A 409 -6.25 24.12 -1.64
C ALA A 409 -7.49 24.93 -2.06
N VAL A 410 -7.89 24.86 -3.34
CA VAL A 410 -9.14 25.47 -3.83
C VAL A 410 -10.37 24.85 -3.18
N MET A 411 -10.36 23.53 -2.94
CA MET A 411 -11.42 22.81 -2.22
C MET A 411 -11.35 23.08 -0.71
N PHE A 412 -10.14 23.05 -0.14
CA PHE A 412 -9.86 23.18 1.30
C PHE A 412 -9.34 24.58 1.65
N GLY A 413 -10.05 25.61 1.24
CA GLY A 413 -9.61 27.00 1.36
C GLY A 413 -9.99 27.65 2.69
N ASP A 414 -9.31 27.27 3.78
CA ASP A 414 -9.42 27.91 5.11
C ASP A 414 -8.01 28.16 5.66
N PHE A 415 -7.72 29.41 6.05
CA PHE A 415 -6.42 29.80 6.57
C PHE A 415 -6.08 29.05 7.87
N GLY A 416 -7.06 28.88 8.76
CA GLY A 416 -6.88 28.23 10.06
C GLY A 416 -6.62 26.74 9.92
N HIS A 417 -7.47 26.04 9.16
CA HIS A 417 -7.30 24.60 8.93
C HIS A 417 -6.02 24.29 8.14
N GLY A 418 -5.71 25.10 7.12
CA GLY A 418 -4.47 24.98 6.35
C GLY A 418 -3.22 25.17 7.22
N PHE A 419 -3.25 26.09 8.18
CA PHE A 419 -2.15 26.32 9.10
C PHE A 419 -1.92 25.14 10.05
N VAL A 420 -2.98 24.53 10.59
CA VAL A 420 -2.86 23.32 11.42
C VAL A 420 -2.31 22.14 10.62
N MET A 421 -2.78 21.96 9.38
CA MET A 421 -2.25 20.92 8.47
C MET A 421 -0.77 21.16 8.14
N PHE A 422 -0.38 22.42 7.87
CA PHE A 422 1.01 22.80 7.62
C PHE A 422 1.90 22.51 8.84
N LEU A 423 1.44 22.84 10.05
CA LEU A 423 2.19 22.57 11.29
C LEU A 423 2.39 21.07 11.51
N PHE A 424 1.34 20.26 11.33
CA PHE A 424 1.45 18.80 11.43
C PHE A 424 2.42 18.23 10.41
N ALA A 425 2.36 18.69 9.15
CA ALA A 425 3.30 18.29 8.11
C ALA A 425 4.75 18.70 8.42
N LEU A 426 4.94 19.90 8.95
CA LEU A 426 6.25 20.40 9.35
C LEU A 426 6.85 19.55 10.48
N LEU A 427 6.04 19.14 11.47
CA LEU A 427 6.49 18.24 12.53
C LEU A 427 6.95 16.88 12.00
N LEU A 428 6.25 16.30 11.01
CA LEU A 428 6.67 15.06 10.36
C LEU A 428 7.99 15.22 9.58
N VAL A 429 8.19 16.37 8.93
CA VAL A 429 9.43 16.67 8.20
C VAL A 429 10.61 16.92 9.16
N LEU A 430 10.39 17.60 10.28
CA LEU A 430 11.44 17.85 11.28
C LEU A 430 11.90 16.57 11.99
N ASN A 431 10.99 15.61 12.19
CA ASN A 431 11.25 14.35 12.87
C ASN A 431 11.59 13.18 11.92
N GLU A 432 12.07 13.46 10.70
CA GLU A 432 12.36 12.47 9.63
C GLU A 432 13.30 11.34 10.07
N ASN A 433 14.25 11.62 10.98
CA ASN A 433 15.28 10.66 11.40
C ASN A 433 14.84 9.73 12.56
N HIS A 434 13.65 9.93 13.14
CA HIS A 434 13.26 9.16 14.32
C HIS A 434 12.75 7.76 13.90
N PRO A 435 13.42 6.65 14.28
CA PRO A 435 13.13 5.31 13.73
C PRO A 435 11.70 4.83 14.03
N ARG A 436 11.13 5.27 15.16
CA ARG A 436 9.74 4.95 15.53
C ARG A 436 8.71 5.37 14.49
N LEU A 437 8.91 6.45 13.74
CA LEU A 437 7.96 6.86 12.71
C LEU A 437 7.95 5.90 11.52
N SER A 438 9.09 5.27 11.20
CA SER A 438 9.18 4.30 10.10
C SER A 438 8.57 2.95 10.46
N GLN A 439 8.61 2.56 11.74
CA GLN A 439 8.04 1.29 12.25
C GLN A 439 6.58 1.43 12.72
N SER A 440 5.97 2.61 12.51
CA SER A 440 4.62 2.89 12.99
C SER A 440 3.53 2.13 12.21
N GLN A 441 2.31 2.16 12.76
CA GLN A 441 1.08 1.66 12.12
C GLN A 441 0.97 2.08 10.66
N GLU A 442 0.33 1.24 9.84
CA GLU A 442 0.20 1.41 8.38
C GLU A 442 -0.28 2.82 7.97
N ILE A 443 -1.24 3.39 8.69
CA ILE A 443 -1.80 4.72 8.39
C ILE A 443 -0.74 5.82 8.61
N LEU A 444 0.03 5.75 9.70
CA LEU A 444 1.06 6.75 9.99
C LEU A 444 2.21 6.66 8.98
N ARG A 445 2.53 5.44 8.52
CA ARG A 445 3.50 5.22 7.43
C ARG A 445 3.04 5.89 6.13
N MET A 446 1.76 5.79 5.77
CA MET A 446 1.22 6.52 4.60
C MET A 446 1.37 8.04 4.73
N PHE A 447 1.10 8.60 5.92
CA PHE A 447 1.31 10.03 6.17
C PHE A 447 2.80 10.42 6.12
N PHE A 448 3.69 9.55 6.61
CA PHE A 448 5.13 9.79 6.61
C PHE A 448 5.73 9.80 5.21
N ASP A 449 5.33 8.85 4.37
CA ASP A 449 5.75 8.76 2.95
C ASP A 449 5.21 9.96 2.14
N GLY A 450 4.04 10.48 2.53
CA GLY A 450 3.39 11.65 1.92
C GLY A 450 3.75 13.01 2.54
N ARG A 451 4.76 13.11 3.43
CA ARG A 451 5.01 14.32 4.26
C ARG A 451 5.18 15.62 3.46
N TYR A 452 5.87 15.57 2.32
CA TYR A 452 6.08 16.74 1.46
C TYR A 452 4.82 17.17 0.70
N ILE A 453 3.94 16.22 0.40
CA ILE A 453 2.65 16.48 -0.25
C ILE A 453 1.75 17.22 0.73
N LEU A 454 1.65 16.71 1.96
CA LEU A 454 0.89 17.33 3.04
C LEU A 454 1.40 18.75 3.36
N LEU A 455 2.73 18.95 3.36
CA LEU A 455 3.34 20.25 3.59
C LEU A 455 2.94 21.27 2.52
N LEU A 456 3.01 20.88 1.25
CA LEU A 456 2.58 21.75 0.15
C LEU A 456 1.08 22.01 0.17
N MET A 457 0.26 20.99 0.45
CA MET A 457 -1.19 21.15 0.60
C MET A 457 -1.55 22.15 1.69
N GLY A 458 -0.91 22.06 2.86
CA GLY A 458 -1.08 23.02 3.96
C GLY A 458 -0.67 24.43 3.55
N LEU A 459 0.49 24.60 2.90
CA LEU A 459 0.97 25.91 2.46
C LEU A 459 0.05 26.56 1.40
N PHE A 460 -0.40 25.80 0.40
CA PHE A 460 -1.33 26.31 -0.60
C PHE A 460 -2.74 26.54 -0.03
N SER A 461 -3.17 25.75 0.96
CA SER A 461 -4.42 25.96 1.69
C SER A 461 -4.38 27.25 2.50
N VAL A 462 -3.26 27.56 3.17
CA VAL A 462 -3.02 28.86 3.82
C VAL A 462 -3.14 30.00 2.81
N TYR A 463 -2.46 29.89 1.66
CA TYR A 463 -2.56 30.90 0.60
C TYR A 463 -4.00 31.08 0.10
N THR A 464 -4.70 29.99 -0.18
CA THR A 464 -6.07 30.05 -0.72
C THR A 464 -7.07 30.53 0.32
N GLY A 465 -6.89 30.17 1.59
CA GLY A 465 -7.67 30.67 2.71
C GLY A 465 -7.52 32.18 2.91
N LEU A 466 -6.31 32.72 2.69
CA LEU A 466 -6.08 34.17 2.67
C LEU A 466 -6.78 34.85 1.48
N ILE A 467 -6.81 34.22 0.30
CA ILE A 467 -7.54 34.74 -0.87
C ILE A 467 -9.06 34.71 -0.64
N TYR A 468 -9.60 33.64 -0.07
CA TYR A 468 -11.01 33.58 0.32
C TYR A 468 -11.35 34.47 1.52
N ASN A 469 -10.32 34.95 2.24
CA ASN A 469 -10.44 35.72 3.47
C ASN A 469 -11.32 35.01 4.51
N ASP A 470 -11.02 33.73 4.74
CA ASP A 470 -11.72 32.87 5.68
C ASP A 470 -10.73 32.17 6.62
N CYS A 471 -10.90 32.41 7.92
CA CYS A 471 -10.13 31.87 9.03
C CYS A 471 -11.12 31.34 10.07
N PHE A 472 -11.29 30.02 10.15
CA PHE A 472 -12.24 29.36 11.05
C PHE A 472 -13.67 29.95 10.98
N SER A 473 -14.15 30.29 9.77
CA SER A 473 -15.42 30.98 9.45
C SER A 473 -15.46 32.51 9.68
N LYS A 474 -14.32 33.14 10.01
CA LYS A 474 -14.18 34.59 10.22
C LYS A 474 -13.29 35.25 9.17
N SER A 475 -13.64 36.48 8.82
CA SER A 475 -12.87 37.29 7.87
C SER A 475 -11.91 38.21 8.62
N VAL A 476 -10.75 38.48 8.01
CA VAL A 476 -9.72 39.34 8.57
C VAL A 476 -9.73 40.66 7.80
N ASN A 477 -9.89 41.78 8.53
CA ASN A 477 -9.84 43.12 7.94
C ASN A 477 -8.39 43.65 7.93
N LEU A 478 -7.64 43.38 6.86
CA LEU A 478 -6.22 43.77 6.73
C LEU A 478 -6.04 45.15 6.09
N PHE A 479 -6.76 45.45 5.00
CA PHE A 479 -6.55 46.67 4.19
C PHE A 479 -7.64 47.74 4.36
N GLY A 480 -8.65 47.47 5.19
CA GLY A 480 -9.88 48.27 5.23
C GLY A 480 -10.87 47.84 4.14
N SER A 481 -12.15 47.83 4.47
CA SER A 481 -13.24 47.48 3.53
C SER A 481 -13.30 48.49 2.38
N GLY A 482 -13.44 47.99 1.15
CA GLY A 482 -13.69 48.82 -0.04
C GLY A 482 -15.10 49.42 -0.02
N TRP A 483 -15.98 48.90 0.83
CA TRP A 483 -17.31 49.43 1.08
C TRP A 483 -17.31 50.40 2.26
N ASN A 484 -17.92 51.56 2.05
CA ASN A 484 -18.07 52.60 3.05
C ASN A 484 -19.55 52.90 3.31
N VAL A 485 -20.01 52.53 4.51
CA VAL A 485 -21.40 52.69 4.94
C VAL A 485 -21.76 54.16 5.19
N SER A 486 -20.79 55.03 5.51
CA SER A 486 -21.06 56.44 5.84
C SER A 486 -21.62 57.25 4.68
N ALA A 487 -21.32 56.87 3.43
CA ALA A 487 -21.83 57.55 2.23
C ALA A 487 -23.35 57.36 2.03
N MET A 488 -23.96 56.36 2.70
CA MET A 488 -25.41 56.17 2.65
C MET A 488 -26.18 57.13 3.56
N TYR A 489 -25.54 57.74 4.55
CA TYR A 489 -26.21 58.69 5.44
C TYR A 489 -26.37 60.06 4.78
N SER A 490 -27.57 60.63 4.87
CA SER A 490 -27.92 61.91 4.27
C SER A 490 -27.01 63.07 4.68
N SER A 491 -26.38 62.99 5.85
CA SER A 491 -25.44 64.00 6.37
C SER A 491 -24.14 64.14 5.56
N SER A 492 -23.80 63.15 4.72
CA SER A 492 -22.54 63.14 3.96
C SER A 492 -22.62 63.85 2.60
N HIS A 493 -23.83 64.16 2.12
CA HIS A 493 -24.06 64.69 0.78
C HIS A 493 -24.66 66.10 0.78
N SER A 494 -24.38 66.84 -0.29
CA SER A 494 -24.91 68.20 -0.49
C SER A 494 -26.45 68.17 -0.63
N PRO A 495 -27.17 69.24 -0.25
CA PRO A 495 -28.64 69.26 -0.27
C PRO A 495 -29.27 69.03 -1.65
N GLU A 496 -28.52 69.23 -2.74
CA GLU A 496 -28.97 68.93 -4.11
C GLU A 496 -28.93 67.42 -4.42
N GLU A 497 -27.91 66.70 -3.93
CA GLU A 497 -27.76 65.25 -4.08
C GLU A 497 -28.79 64.51 -3.22
N GLN A 498 -29.14 65.08 -2.06
CA GLN A 498 -30.15 64.52 -1.15
C GLN A 498 -31.52 64.32 -1.80
N ARG A 499 -31.89 65.13 -2.81
CA ARG A 499 -33.17 64.99 -3.52
C ARG A 499 -33.18 63.91 -4.59
N LYS A 500 -32.01 63.49 -5.09
CA LYS A 500 -31.90 62.50 -6.17
C LYS A 500 -31.63 61.10 -5.65
N MET A 501 -31.05 60.96 -4.46
CA MET A 501 -30.55 59.70 -3.91
C MET A 501 -31.43 59.21 -2.75
N VAL A 502 -31.68 57.90 -2.70
CA VAL A 502 -32.37 57.26 -1.57
C VAL A 502 -31.36 57.07 -0.43
N LEU A 503 -31.15 58.13 0.34
CA LEU A 503 -30.23 58.13 1.49
C LEU A 503 -30.94 57.59 2.74
N TRP A 504 -30.17 56.98 3.63
CA TRP A 504 -30.66 56.52 4.93
C TRP A 504 -30.83 57.68 5.89
N ASN A 505 -31.96 57.66 6.60
CA ASN A 505 -32.25 58.50 7.75
C ASN A 505 -32.37 57.61 8.99
N ASP A 506 -32.38 58.22 10.18
CA ASP A 506 -32.53 57.50 11.45
C ASP A 506 -33.82 56.66 11.50
N SER A 507 -34.87 57.10 10.79
CA SER A 507 -36.11 56.33 10.64
C SER A 507 -35.89 55.01 9.88
N THR A 508 -35.10 55.01 8.82
CA THR A 508 -34.85 53.81 7.98
C THR A 508 -34.18 52.72 8.80
N ILE A 509 -33.25 53.10 9.67
CA ILE A 509 -32.47 52.16 10.51
C ILE A 509 -33.34 51.55 11.61
N ARG A 510 -34.28 52.30 12.17
CA ARG A 510 -35.18 51.79 13.20
C ARG A 510 -36.22 50.81 12.65
N HIS A 511 -36.66 50.98 11.40
CA HIS A 511 -37.74 50.16 10.82
C HIS A 511 -37.21 48.98 9.99
N SER A 512 -36.07 49.11 9.33
CA SER A 512 -35.57 48.10 8.40
C SER A 512 -34.46 47.25 9.02
N ARG A 513 -34.78 45.98 9.35
CA ARG A 513 -33.80 45.01 9.87
C ARG A 513 -32.71 44.63 8.83
N THR A 514 -33.05 44.71 7.54
CA THR A 514 -32.13 44.43 6.44
C THR A 514 -31.99 45.67 5.59
N LEU A 515 -30.76 46.14 5.45
CA LEU A 515 -30.41 47.31 4.64
C LEU A 515 -29.57 46.84 3.44
N GLN A 516 -29.75 47.48 2.28
CA GLN A 516 -28.97 47.23 1.08
C GLN A 516 -28.08 48.43 0.77
N LEU A 517 -26.80 48.18 0.48
CA LEU A 517 -25.87 49.20 0.02
C LEU A 517 -25.98 49.32 -1.50
N ASP A 518 -26.38 50.49 -2.00
CA ASP A 518 -26.46 50.74 -3.44
C ASP A 518 -25.06 51.09 -3.98
N PRO A 519 -24.45 50.25 -4.85
CA PRO A 519 -23.13 50.51 -5.41
C PRO A 519 -23.11 51.71 -6.38
N ASN A 520 -24.27 52.20 -6.84
CA ASN A 520 -24.35 53.32 -7.77
C ASN A 520 -24.15 54.69 -7.10
N ILE A 521 -24.29 54.76 -5.76
CA ILE A 521 -24.10 56.01 -5.01
C ILE A 521 -22.58 56.27 -4.87
N PRO A 522 -22.08 57.47 -5.25
CA PRO A 522 -20.66 57.79 -5.18
C PRO A 522 -20.15 57.69 -3.74
N GLY A 523 -19.04 56.98 -3.55
CA GLY A 523 -18.39 56.82 -2.25
C GLY A 523 -18.87 55.64 -1.40
N VAL A 524 -19.94 54.93 -1.80
CA VAL A 524 -20.36 53.67 -1.16
C VAL A 524 -19.40 52.55 -1.50
N PHE A 525 -19.05 52.39 -2.78
CA PHE A 525 -18.00 51.50 -3.26
C PHE A 525 -16.78 52.34 -3.66
N ARG A 526 -15.71 52.31 -2.86
CA ARG A 526 -14.48 53.08 -3.11
C ARG A 526 -13.54 52.40 -4.11
N GLY A 527 -13.69 51.09 -4.29
CA GLY A 527 -12.86 50.29 -5.18
C GLY A 527 -12.76 48.84 -4.71
N PRO A 528 -12.18 47.95 -5.54
CA PRO A 528 -11.99 46.55 -5.18
C PRO A 528 -11.00 46.40 -4.02
N TYR A 529 -11.23 45.37 -3.19
CA TYR A 529 -10.31 45.03 -2.10
C TYR A 529 -8.96 44.60 -2.68
N PRO A 530 -7.81 45.11 -2.17
CA PRO A 530 -6.51 44.86 -2.80
C PRO A 530 -6.09 43.40 -2.89
N PHE A 531 -6.52 42.56 -1.93
CA PHE A 531 -6.07 41.18 -1.83
C PHE A 531 -7.16 40.26 -1.26
N GLY A 532 -7.67 39.35 -2.08
CA GLY A 532 -8.72 38.41 -1.69
C GLY A 532 -10.13 39.02 -1.70
N ILE A 533 -11.04 38.45 -0.92
CA ILE A 533 -12.43 38.87 -0.83
C ILE A 533 -12.62 39.92 0.29
N ASP A 534 -13.43 40.94 0.03
CA ASP A 534 -13.71 42.00 0.99
C ASP A 534 -14.32 41.43 2.30
N PRO A 535 -13.77 41.76 3.49
CA PRO A 535 -14.27 41.28 4.77
C PRO A 535 -15.76 41.55 5.03
N ILE A 536 -16.34 42.60 4.42
CA ILE A 536 -17.74 43.00 4.63
C ILE A 536 -18.73 41.90 4.23
N TRP A 537 -18.36 41.06 3.26
CA TRP A 537 -19.21 39.98 2.77
C TRP A 537 -19.51 38.94 3.85
N ASN A 538 -18.67 38.79 4.86
CA ASN A 538 -18.93 37.85 5.96
C ASN A 538 -20.11 38.30 6.85
N LEU A 539 -20.40 39.61 6.89
CA LEU A 539 -21.52 40.19 7.63
C LEU A 539 -22.80 40.28 6.79
N ALA A 540 -22.68 40.15 5.46
CA ALA A 540 -23.79 40.37 4.54
C ALA A 540 -24.74 39.16 4.46
N THR A 541 -26.04 39.42 4.36
CA THR A 541 -27.05 38.35 4.20
C THR A 541 -26.98 37.68 2.82
N ASN A 542 -26.48 38.38 1.81
CA ASN A 542 -26.31 37.90 0.44
C ASN A 542 -24.89 37.34 0.15
N ARG A 543 -24.11 37.01 1.19
CA ARG A 543 -22.76 36.39 1.07
C ARG A 543 -22.77 35.19 0.15
N LEU A 544 -23.72 34.28 0.33
CA LEU A 544 -23.76 33.01 -0.39
C LEU A 544 -23.98 33.22 -1.89
N THR A 545 -24.83 34.16 -2.29
CA THR A 545 -25.10 34.44 -3.72
C THR A 545 -23.85 34.97 -4.42
N PHE A 546 -23.13 35.90 -3.77
CA PHE A 546 -21.87 36.44 -4.30
C PHE A 546 -20.79 35.35 -4.38
N LEU A 547 -20.53 34.66 -3.27
CA LEU A 547 -19.47 33.65 -3.18
C LEU A 547 -19.72 32.47 -4.11
N ASN A 548 -20.98 32.04 -4.24
CA ASN A 548 -21.38 30.97 -5.15
C ASN A 548 -21.08 31.36 -6.61
N SER A 549 -21.50 32.54 -7.06
CA SER A 549 -21.23 33.00 -8.43
C SER A 549 -19.73 33.10 -8.72
N PHE A 550 -18.95 33.59 -7.74
CA PHE A 550 -17.50 33.70 -7.86
C PHE A 550 -16.82 32.33 -7.93
N LYS A 551 -17.06 31.45 -6.95
CA LYS A 551 -16.42 30.13 -6.86
C LYS A 551 -16.79 29.23 -8.04
N MET A 552 -18.05 29.28 -8.52
CA MET A 552 -18.48 28.52 -9.69
C MET A 552 -17.76 28.98 -10.98
N LYS A 553 -17.56 30.30 -11.16
CA LYS A 553 -16.82 30.83 -12.32
C LYS A 553 -15.33 30.48 -12.23
N MET A 554 -14.75 30.61 -11.03
CA MET A 554 -13.36 30.27 -10.76
C MET A 554 -13.07 28.79 -11.06
N SER A 555 -13.94 27.86 -10.63
CA SER A 555 -13.75 26.43 -10.86
C SER A 555 -13.76 26.07 -12.35
N VAL A 556 -14.66 26.67 -13.13
CA VAL A 556 -14.72 26.48 -14.59
C VAL A 556 -13.46 27.02 -15.26
N ILE A 557 -12.99 28.22 -14.88
CA ILE A 557 -11.76 28.81 -15.42
C ILE A 557 -10.56 27.90 -15.14
N LEU A 558 -10.36 27.50 -13.88
CA LEU A 558 -9.25 26.62 -13.48
C LEU A 558 -9.30 25.27 -14.18
N GLY A 559 -10.49 24.69 -14.31
CA GLY A 559 -10.68 23.39 -14.97
C GLY A 559 -10.31 23.42 -16.45
N ILE A 560 -10.76 24.42 -17.19
CA ILE A 560 -10.47 24.53 -18.62
C ILE A 560 -8.98 24.85 -18.84
N PHE A 561 -8.36 25.70 -18.02
CA PHE A 561 -6.90 25.91 -18.10
C PHE A 561 -6.11 24.63 -17.81
N HIS A 562 -6.49 23.87 -16.80
CA HIS A 562 -5.84 22.60 -16.47
C HIS A 562 -6.01 21.55 -17.58
N MET A 563 -7.21 21.43 -18.14
CA MET A 563 -7.51 20.53 -19.27
C MET A 563 -6.79 20.93 -20.55
N THR A 564 -6.80 22.22 -20.92
CA THR A 564 -6.08 22.72 -22.11
C THR A 564 -4.58 22.48 -21.97
N PHE A 565 -4.03 22.69 -20.78
CA PHE A 565 -2.63 22.37 -20.49
C PHE A 565 -2.31 20.89 -20.73
N GLY A 566 -3.19 19.98 -20.30
CA GLY A 566 -3.06 18.54 -20.59
C GLY A 566 -3.01 18.22 -22.08
N VAL A 567 -3.89 18.81 -22.91
CA VAL A 567 -3.85 18.59 -24.37
C VAL A 567 -2.54 19.13 -25.00
N VAL A 568 -2.04 20.25 -24.50
CA VAL A 568 -0.76 20.83 -24.95
C VAL A 568 0.41 19.89 -24.64
N LEU A 569 0.41 19.19 -23.50
CA LEU A 569 1.41 18.15 -23.20
C LEU A 569 1.35 16.98 -24.19
N GLY A 570 0.15 16.62 -24.67
CA GLY A 570 -0.04 15.64 -25.74
C GLY A 570 0.69 16.02 -27.04
N ILE A 571 0.71 17.31 -27.40
CA ILE A 571 1.47 17.81 -28.56
C ILE A 571 2.97 17.56 -28.38
N PHE A 572 3.51 17.81 -27.19
CA PHE A 572 4.92 17.56 -26.89
C PHE A 572 5.28 16.07 -26.97
N ASN A 573 4.34 15.17 -26.64
CA ASN A 573 4.52 13.73 -26.84
C ASN A 573 4.58 13.39 -28.34
N HIS A 574 3.60 13.83 -29.14
CA HIS A 574 3.58 13.54 -30.58
C HIS A 574 4.76 14.14 -31.35
N LEU A 575 5.23 15.33 -30.95
CA LEU A 575 6.39 15.96 -31.55
C LEU A 575 7.68 15.15 -31.29
N HIS A 576 7.85 14.65 -30.07
CA HIS A 576 9.02 13.88 -29.68
C HIS A 576 9.07 12.50 -30.34
N PHE A 577 7.95 11.78 -30.40
CA PHE A 577 7.86 10.51 -31.13
C PHE A 577 7.87 10.69 -32.67
N ARG A 578 8.08 11.92 -33.17
CA ARG A 578 8.14 12.28 -34.60
C ARG A 578 6.88 11.88 -35.40
N LYS A 579 5.74 11.66 -34.75
CA LYS A 579 4.45 11.34 -35.40
C LYS A 579 3.73 12.64 -35.82
N LYS A 580 4.33 13.37 -36.78
CA LYS A 580 3.84 14.69 -37.23
C LYS A 580 2.38 14.68 -37.70
N PHE A 581 1.94 13.60 -38.33
CA PHE A 581 0.56 13.49 -38.81
C PHE A 581 -0.46 13.51 -37.66
N ASN A 582 -0.14 12.95 -36.48
CA ASN A 582 -1.03 13.00 -35.31
C ASN A 582 -1.17 14.43 -34.77
N VAL A 583 -0.12 15.26 -34.86
CA VAL A 583 -0.21 16.66 -34.42
C VAL A 583 -1.28 17.41 -35.21
N TYR A 584 -1.27 17.27 -36.54
CA TYR A 584 -2.21 17.98 -37.41
C TYR A 584 -3.61 17.35 -37.43
N LEU A 585 -3.71 16.03 -37.39
CA LEU A 585 -4.99 15.31 -37.58
C LEU A 585 -5.72 15.01 -36.26
N VAL A 586 -5.03 15.01 -35.12
CA VAL A 586 -5.61 14.69 -33.81
C VAL A 586 -5.50 15.91 -32.89
N SER A 587 -4.29 16.35 -32.56
CA SER A 587 -4.09 17.37 -31.51
C SER A 587 -4.63 18.75 -31.88
N VAL A 588 -4.47 19.19 -33.14
CA VAL A 588 -5.00 20.48 -33.60
C VAL A 588 -6.53 20.49 -33.55
N PRO A 589 -7.26 19.51 -34.14
CA PRO A 589 -8.70 19.41 -33.98
C PRO A 589 -9.17 19.36 -32.52
N GLU A 590 -8.46 18.62 -31.66
CA GLU A 590 -8.77 18.52 -30.22
C GLU A 590 -8.66 19.87 -29.51
N ILE A 591 -7.54 20.58 -29.65
CA ILE A 591 -7.36 21.93 -29.07
C ILE A 591 -8.39 22.91 -29.63
N LEU A 592 -8.61 22.87 -30.94
CA LEU A 592 -9.56 23.76 -31.61
C LEU A 592 -10.97 23.55 -31.07
N PHE A 593 -11.40 22.29 -30.93
CA PHE A 593 -12.69 21.92 -30.35
C PHE A 593 -12.84 22.45 -28.92
N MET A 594 -11.84 22.22 -28.07
CA MET A 594 -11.83 22.69 -26.67
C MET A 594 -11.85 24.22 -26.54
N LEU A 595 -10.99 24.93 -27.30
CA LEU A 595 -10.89 26.38 -27.22
C LEU A 595 -12.13 27.08 -27.78
N CYS A 596 -12.72 26.56 -28.85
CA CYS A 596 -13.91 27.18 -29.44
C CYS A 596 -15.13 27.11 -28.54
N ILE A 597 -15.35 26.00 -27.83
CA ILE A 597 -16.49 25.84 -26.92
C ILE A 597 -16.18 26.47 -25.56
N PHE A 598 -15.15 25.94 -24.88
CA PHE A 598 -14.89 26.26 -23.49
C PHE A 598 -13.95 27.46 -23.33
N GLY A 599 -13.02 27.67 -24.26
CA GLY A 599 -12.23 28.90 -24.30
C GLY A 599 -13.10 30.14 -24.51
N TYR A 600 -14.13 30.04 -25.36
CA TYR A 600 -15.13 31.10 -25.51
C TYR A 600 -15.95 31.34 -24.24
N LEU A 601 -16.27 30.28 -23.49
CA LEU A 601 -16.93 30.42 -22.18
C LEU A 601 -16.07 31.21 -21.18
N ILE A 602 -14.75 30.95 -21.11
CA ILE A 602 -13.82 31.76 -20.30
C ILE A 602 -13.85 33.22 -20.75
N PHE A 603 -13.75 33.46 -22.07
CA PHE A 603 -13.79 34.80 -22.62
C PHE A 603 -15.06 35.56 -22.20
N MET A 604 -16.23 34.92 -22.26
CA MET A 604 -17.49 35.54 -21.80
C MET A 604 -17.46 35.86 -20.30
N ILE A 605 -16.87 35.01 -19.45
CA ILE A 605 -16.75 35.27 -18.01
C ILE A 605 -15.87 36.49 -17.75
N ILE A 606 -14.68 36.53 -18.34
CA ILE A 606 -13.71 37.62 -18.16
C ILE A 606 -14.28 38.93 -18.73
N TYR A 607 -14.86 38.88 -19.93
CA TYR A 607 -15.47 40.06 -20.54
C TYR A 607 -16.60 40.60 -19.67
N LYS A 608 -17.47 39.74 -19.12
CA LYS A 608 -18.54 40.18 -18.23
C LYS A 608 -18.01 40.85 -16.97
N TRP A 609 -16.89 40.38 -16.40
CA TRP A 609 -16.26 41.01 -15.24
C TRP A 609 -15.66 42.39 -15.55
N LEU A 610 -15.25 42.65 -16.80
CA LEU A 610 -14.63 43.92 -17.19
C LEU A 610 -15.63 44.96 -17.73
N ALA A 611 -16.67 44.52 -18.44
CA ALA A 611 -17.54 45.42 -19.20
C ALA A 611 -18.74 45.97 -18.41
N TYR A 612 -19.28 45.22 -17.44
CA TYR A 612 -20.51 45.60 -16.74
C TYR A 612 -20.20 46.16 -15.34
N SER A 613 -20.50 47.45 -15.14
CA SER A 613 -20.42 48.13 -13.85
C SER A 613 -21.79 48.17 -13.14
N ALA A 614 -21.86 48.80 -11.96
CA ALA A 614 -23.10 48.99 -11.21
C ALA A 614 -24.19 49.73 -12.01
N GLU A 615 -23.78 50.70 -12.84
CA GLU A 615 -24.66 51.53 -13.69
C GLU A 615 -25.42 50.69 -14.72
N THR A 616 -24.75 49.70 -15.32
CA THR A 616 -25.30 48.83 -16.39
C THR A 616 -25.82 47.48 -15.86
N SER A 617 -25.95 47.33 -14.54
CA SER A 617 -26.31 46.07 -13.90
C SER A 617 -27.64 45.47 -14.38
N ARG A 618 -28.61 46.32 -14.74
CA ARG A 618 -29.93 45.91 -15.25
C ARG A 618 -29.88 45.21 -16.61
N GLU A 619 -28.88 45.52 -17.43
CA GLU A 619 -28.74 45.00 -18.80
C GLU A 619 -27.79 43.80 -18.87
N ALA A 620 -27.15 43.40 -17.75
CA ALA A 620 -26.12 42.36 -17.74
C ALA A 620 -26.68 40.97 -18.11
N PRO A 621 -26.31 40.40 -19.27
CA PRO A 621 -26.90 39.14 -19.75
C PRO A 621 -26.42 37.92 -18.95
N SER A 622 -27.21 36.84 -18.95
CA SER A 622 -26.85 35.58 -18.31
C SER A 622 -25.91 34.76 -19.19
N ILE A 623 -24.68 34.50 -18.71
CA ILE A 623 -23.66 33.73 -19.44
C ILE A 623 -24.18 32.33 -19.80
N LEU A 624 -24.94 31.69 -18.90
CA LEU A 624 -25.46 30.33 -19.12
C LEU A 624 -26.46 30.29 -20.28
N ILE A 625 -27.39 31.26 -20.34
CA ILE A 625 -28.40 31.32 -21.40
C ILE A 625 -27.74 31.64 -22.73
N GLU A 626 -26.81 32.59 -22.76
CA GLU A 626 -26.03 32.92 -23.96
C GLU A 626 -25.19 31.73 -24.47
N PHE A 627 -24.65 30.91 -23.56
CA PHE A 627 -23.93 29.68 -23.91
C PHE A 627 -24.85 28.58 -24.46
N ILE A 628 -26.05 28.40 -23.88
CA ILE A 628 -27.05 27.45 -24.42
C ILE A 628 -27.56 27.91 -25.80
N ASN A 629 -27.85 29.21 -25.93
CA ASN A 629 -28.32 29.81 -27.18
C ASN A 629 -27.30 29.71 -28.31
N MET A 630 -26.00 29.66 -27.98
CA MET A 630 -24.93 29.42 -28.95
C MET A 630 -25.13 28.13 -29.75
N PHE A 631 -25.62 27.06 -29.12
CA PHE A 631 -25.86 25.76 -29.77
C PHE A 631 -27.29 25.60 -30.32
N LEU A 632 -28.28 26.25 -29.70
CA LEU A 632 -29.69 26.11 -30.10
C LEU A 632 -30.08 27.00 -31.30
N PHE A 633 -29.30 28.05 -31.59
CA PHE A 633 -29.58 29.04 -32.64
C PHE A 633 -31.01 29.63 -32.59
N PRO A 634 -31.42 30.27 -31.48
CA PRO A 634 -32.74 30.90 -31.41
C PRO A 634 -32.84 32.08 -32.40
N THR A 635 -34.02 32.28 -32.97
CA THR A 635 -34.31 33.40 -33.88
C THR A 635 -34.47 34.75 -33.17
N SER A 636 -34.61 34.75 -31.83
CA SER A 636 -34.81 35.95 -31.04
C SER A 636 -33.51 36.73 -30.81
N LYS A 637 -33.57 38.05 -31.04
CA LYS A 637 -32.47 38.98 -30.74
C LYS A 637 -32.39 39.19 -29.22
N THR A 638 -31.50 38.48 -28.53
CA THR A 638 -31.08 38.89 -27.18
C THR A 638 -30.11 40.07 -27.27
N HIS A 639 -30.06 40.92 -26.24
CA HIS A 639 -29.04 41.96 -26.14
C HIS A 639 -27.68 41.28 -26.02
N GLY A 640 -26.89 41.35 -27.09
CA GLY A 640 -25.56 40.74 -27.13
C GLY A 640 -24.59 41.42 -26.16
N LEU A 641 -23.65 40.63 -25.64
CA LEU A 641 -22.58 41.02 -24.72
C LEU A 641 -21.63 42.07 -25.34
N TYR A 642 -21.35 41.93 -26.64
CA TYR A 642 -20.49 42.81 -27.43
C TYR A 642 -21.00 42.90 -28.89
N PRO A 643 -20.70 43.99 -29.61
CA PRO A 643 -21.11 44.14 -31.00
C PRO A 643 -20.52 43.03 -31.87
N GLY A 644 -21.37 42.33 -32.63
CA GLY A 644 -20.94 41.25 -33.54
C GLY A 644 -20.92 39.83 -32.93
N GLN A 645 -21.36 39.65 -31.68
CA GLN A 645 -21.38 38.35 -31.00
C GLN A 645 -22.01 37.21 -31.82
N ALA A 646 -23.16 37.46 -32.46
CA ALA A 646 -23.89 36.44 -33.20
C ALA A 646 -23.12 35.92 -34.43
N HIS A 647 -22.19 36.71 -34.99
CA HIS A 647 -21.34 36.26 -36.09
C HIS A 647 -20.20 35.38 -35.55
N VAL A 648 -19.54 35.82 -34.48
CA VAL A 648 -18.45 35.07 -33.82
C VAL A 648 -18.94 33.71 -33.34
N GLN A 649 -20.09 33.65 -32.66
CA GLN A 649 -20.68 32.38 -32.20
C GLN A 649 -20.99 31.41 -33.35
N ARG A 650 -21.53 31.90 -34.46
CA ARG A 650 -21.80 31.07 -35.65
C ARG A 650 -20.51 30.51 -36.25
N VAL A 651 -19.46 31.31 -36.34
CA VAL A 651 -18.14 30.88 -36.83
C VAL A 651 -17.53 29.83 -35.90
N LEU A 652 -17.58 30.05 -34.59
CA LEU A 652 -17.06 29.11 -33.59
C LEU A 652 -17.77 27.75 -33.67
N VAL A 653 -19.11 27.74 -33.74
CA VAL A 653 -19.87 26.49 -33.86
C VAL A 653 -19.57 25.80 -35.19
N ALA A 654 -19.50 26.53 -36.30
CA ALA A 654 -19.12 25.95 -37.59
C ALA A 654 -17.73 25.29 -37.54
N LEU A 655 -16.77 25.92 -36.87
CA LEU A 655 -15.42 25.37 -36.68
C LEU A 655 -15.43 24.09 -35.83
N THR A 656 -16.24 24.05 -34.77
CA THR A 656 -16.38 22.85 -33.93
C THR A 656 -17.02 21.68 -34.67
N VAL A 657 -18.05 21.95 -35.47
CA VAL A 657 -18.72 20.93 -36.30
C VAL A 657 -17.77 20.39 -37.37
N LEU A 658 -16.91 21.23 -37.94
CA LEU A 658 -15.91 20.80 -38.93
C LEU A 658 -14.76 20.01 -38.29
N ALA A 659 -14.41 20.28 -37.03
CA ALA A 659 -13.35 19.55 -36.32
C ALA A 659 -13.71 18.08 -36.05
N VAL A 660 -14.99 17.76 -35.81
CA VAL A 660 -15.44 16.40 -35.46
C VAL A 660 -15.19 15.38 -36.59
N PRO A 661 -15.60 15.62 -37.86
CA PRO A 661 -15.27 14.74 -38.97
C PRO A 661 -13.76 14.59 -39.22
N VAL A 662 -12.99 15.67 -39.02
CA VAL A 662 -11.52 15.63 -39.16
C VAL A 662 -10.90 14.70 -38.11
N LEU A 663 -11.37 14.75 -36.87
CA LEU A 663 -10.90 13.86 -35.80
C LEU A 663 -11.28 12.38 -36.06
N PHE A 664 -12.50 12.14 -36.58
CA PHE A 664 -13.00 10.80 -36.86
C PHE A 664 -12.33 10.14 -38.07
N LEU A 665 -12.28 10.84 -39.22
CA LEU A 665 -11.78 10.27 -40.49
C LEU A 665 -10.33 10.62 -40.80
N GLY A 666 -9.77 11.68 -40.22
CA GLY A 666 -8.48 12.24 -40.64
C GLY A 666 -7.34 11.22 -40.55
N LYS A 667 -7.18 10.59 -39.39
CA LYS A 667 -6.13 9.58 -39.16
C LYS A 667 -6.31 8.30 -40.00
N PRO A 668 -7.46 7.61 -40.00
CA PRO A 668 -7.63 6.38 -40.79
C PRO A 668 -7.49 6.64 -42.29
N LEU A 669 -8.05 7.75 -42.82
CA LEU A 669 -7.90 8.09 -44.23
C LEU A 669 -6.46 8.42 -44.60
N PHE A 670 -5.73 9.14 -43.74
CA PHE A 670 -4.31 9.43 -43.98
C PHE A 670 -3.45 8.16 -43.99
N LEU A 671 -3.71 7.23 -43.07
CA LEU A 671 -3.00 5.95 -43.03
C LEU A 671 -3.34 5.06 -44.23
N LEU A 672 -4.61 5.03 -44.64
CA LEU A 672 -5.04 4.34 -45.86
C LEU A 672 -4.37 4.93 -47.11
N TRP A 673 -4.29 6.26 -47.19
CA TRP A 673 -3.61 6.95 -48.29
C TRP A 673 -2.11 6.61 -48.32
N LEU A 674 -1.45 6.55 -47.15
CA LEU A 674 -0.04 6.15 -47.06
C LEU A 674 0.16 4.67 -47.46
N HIS A 675 -0.75 3.78 -47.07
CA HIS A 675 -0.70 2.36 -47.43
C HIS A 675 -0.92 2.15 -48.93
N ASN A 676 -1.96 2.76 -49.50
CA ASN A 676 -2.23 2.69 -50.94
C ASN A 676 -1.12 3.36 -51.76
N GLY A 677 -0.54 4.46 -51.28
CA GLY A 677 0.60 5.12 -51.91
C GLY A 677 1.86 4.24 -51.94
N ARG A 678 2.13 3.49 -50.86
CA ARG A 678 3.21 2.50 -50.82
C ARG A 678 2.97 1.34 -51.78
N ASN A 679 1.74 0.84 -51.87
CA ASN A 679 1.42 -0.25 -52.80
C ASN A 679 1.45 0.20 -54.26
N CYS A 680 1.08 1.45 -54.57
CA CYS A 680 1.09 1.99 -55.93
C CYS A 680 2.52 2.30 -56.42
N PHE A 681 3.42 2.74 -55.54
CA PHE A 681 4.85 2.89 -55.87
C PHE A 681 5.64 1.56 -55.83
N GLY A 682 5.17 0.56 -55.07
CA GLY A 682 5.84 -0.72 -54.88
C GLY A 682 5.75 -1.69 -56.07
N MET A 683 4.74 -1.58 -56.93
CA MET A 683 4.55 -2.53 -58.04
C MET A 683 5.36 -2.18 -59.32
N SER A 684 5.99 -1.00 -59.40
CA SER A 684 6.69 -0.55 -60.63
C SER A 684 8.21 -0.31 -60.46
N ARG A 685 8.78 -0.56 -59.27
CA ARG A 685 10.24 -0.51 -59.02
C ARG A 685 10.74 -1.78 -58.32
N SER A 686 10.47 -2.94 -58.90
CA SER A 686 11.28 -4.14 -58.64
C SER A 686 12.54 -4.04 -59.50
N GLY A 687 13.54 -3.34 -58.97
CA GLY A 687 14.79 -3.03 -59.66
C GLY A 687 15.39 -1.74 -59.11
N TYR A 688 16.57 -1.85 -58.50
CA TYR A 688 17.46 -0.74 -58.11
C TYR A 688 17.08 0.01 -56.83
N THR A 689 17.64 -0.53 -55.73
CA THR A 689 18.26 0.13 -54.57
C THR A 689 18.27 1.67 -54.57
N LEU A 690 17.82 2.25 -53.46
CA LEU A 690 18.24 3.59 -53.02
C LEU A 690 18.35 3.60 -51.50
N VAL A 691 19.53 3.19 -51.04
CA VAL A 691 20.09 3.48 -49.73
C VAL A 691 20.17 5.01 -49.60
N ARG A 692 19.48 5.57 -48.60
CA ARG A 692 19.68 6.96 -48.17
C ARG A 692 20.03 6.96 -46.69
N LYS A 693 21.33 6.83 -46.45
CA LYS A 693 22.17 7.74 -45.66
C LYS A 693 21.64 8.03 -44.25
N ASP A 694 22.13 7.24 -43.29
CA ASP A 694 22.91 7.73 -42.14
C ASP A 694 23.60 6.52 -41.48
N SER A 695 24.89 6.66 -41.15
CA SER A 695 25.78 5.73 -40.41
C SER A 695 26.20 4.41 -41.08
N GLU A 696 27.08 4.47 -42.09
CA GLU A 696 27.97 3.36 -42.48
C GLU A 696 29.37 3.91 -42.78
N GLU A 697 30.17 4.10 -41.74
CA GLU A 697 31.63 4.25 -41.80
C GLU A 697 32.18 3.41 -40.64
N GLU A 698 32.41 2.10 -40.84
CA GLU A 698 33.39 1.30 -40.06
C GLU A 698 33.52 -0.21 -40.44
N VAL A 699 32.71 -0.79 -41.32
CA VAL A 699 32.71 -2.28 -41.53
C VAL A 699 33.10 -2.74 -42.94
N SER A 700 34.10 -2.12 -43.57
CA SER A 700 34.58 -2.51 -44.91
C SER A 700 36.09 -2.75 -45.02
N LEU A 701 36.76 -3.09 -43.92
CA LEU A 701 38.15 -3.54 -43.92
C LEU A 701 38.25 -4.89 -43.20
N LEU A 702 38.91 -5.86 -43.83
CA LEU A 702 39.01 -7.31 -43.52
C LEU A 702 37.91 -8.11 -44.23
N GLY A 703 38.11 -8.66 -45.44
CA GLY A 703 39.32 -9.28 -45.96
C GLY A 703 38.96 -10.73 -46.30
N ASN A 704 38.72 -10.99 -47.59
CA ASN A 704 38.42 -12.27 -48.21
C ASN A 704 39.43 -13.39 -47.86
N GLN A 705 38.94 -14.63 -47.76
CA GLN A 705 39.59 -15.97 -47.85
C GLN A 705 38.90 -16.90 -46.83
N ASP A 706 38.34 -18.07 -47.08
CA ASP A 706 38.33 -18.97 -48.24
C ASP A 706 37.08 -19.87 -48.24
N ILE A 707 36.76 -20.31 -49.45
CA ILE A 707 35.85 -21.35 -49.97
C ILE A 707 35.94 -22.67 -49.16
N GLU A 708 34.81 -23.36 -48.88
CA GLU A 708 34.54 -24.77 -49.32
C GLU A 708 33.19 -25.34 -48.83
N GLU A 709 32.64 -26.20 -49.69
CA GLU A 709 31.26 -26.69 -49.77
C GLU A 709 30.87 -27.69 -48.68
N GLY A 710 29.61 -27.62 -48.21
CA GLY A 710 29.04 -28.60 -47.28
C GLY A 710 27.51 -28.55 -47.26
N ASN A 711 26.89 -29.30 -48.17
CA ASN A 711 25.45 -29.36 -48.40
C ASN A 711 24.77 -30.28 -47.35
N SER A 712 24.07 -29.72 -46.36
CA SER A 712 23.08 -30.47 -45.57
C SER A 712 21.95 -29.55 -45.10
N ARG A 713 20.75 -29.83 -45.63
CA ARG A 713 19.46 -29.23 -45.27
C ARG A 713 19.26 -29.22 -43.74
N MET A 714 19.16 -28.04 -43.15
CA MET A 714 18.54 -27.86 -41.84
C MET A 714 17.42 -26.82 -41.97
N GLU A 715 16.25 -27.25 -41.52
CA GLU A 715 15.04 -26.46 -41.34
C GLU A 715 15.35 -25.30 -40.38
N GLU A 716 15.56 -24.09 -40.90
CA GLU A 716 15.53 -22.89 -40.09
C GLU A 716 14.10 -22.36 -40.03
N GLY A 717 13.43 -22.70 -38.92
CA GLY A 717 12.27 -21.99 -38.42
C GLY A 717 12.63 -20.54 -38.10
N CYS A 718 12.67 -19.70 -39.13
CA CYS A 718 12.61 -18.26 -38.96
C CYS A 718 11.16 -17.92 -38.61
N ARG A 719 10.92 -17.77 -37.32
CA ARG A 719 9.69 -17.23 -36.72
C ARG A 719 9.35 -15.94 -37.46
N GLU A 720 8.32 -16.00 -38.30
CA GLU A 720 7.74 -14.87 -38.98
C GLU A 720 7.45 -13.78 -37.94
N VAL A 721 8.19 -12.68 -38.00
CA VAL A 721 7.72 -11.43 -37.44
C VAL A 721 6.52 -11.07 -38.31
N THR A 722 5.34 -11.45 -37.84
CA THR A 722 4.06 -11.02 -38.37
C THR A 722 4.13 -9.51 -38.54
N CYS A 723 4.33 -9.04 -39.78
CA CYS A 723 3.99 -7.68 -40.13
C CYS A 723 2.50 -7.60 -39.82
N GLU A 724 2.14 -6.88 -38.74
CA GLU A 724 0.75 -6.64 -38.39
C GLU A 724 0.01 -6.24 -39.67
N GLU A 725 -0.89 -7.10 -40.15
CA GLU A 725 -1.70 -6.80 -41.31
C GLU A 725 -2.41 -5.48 -41.02
N PHE A 726 -2.26 -4.51 -41.93
CA PHE A 726 -2.90 -3.20 -41.76
C PHE A 726 -4.41 -3.38 -41.80
N ASN A 727 -5.01 -3.58 -40.64
CA ASN A 727 -6.45 -3.76 -40.52
C ASN A 727 -7.11 -2.39 -40.41
N PHE A 728 -7.48 -1.85 -41.57
CA PHE A 728 -8.18 -0.56 -41.66
C PHE A 728 -9.43 -0.51 -40.76
N GLY A 729 -10.15 -1.62 -40.63
CA GLY A 729 -11.33 -1.73 -39.78
C GLY A 729 -11.02 -1.49 -38.31
N GLU A 730 -9.92 -2.06 -37.81
CA GLU A 730 -9.48 -1.88 -36.42
C GLU A 730 -9.09 -0.43 -36.15
N ILE A 731 -8.27 0.18 -37.03
CA ILE A 731 -7.84 1.56 -36.88
C ILE A 731 -9.03 2.53 -36.92
N LEU A 732 -9.98 2.31 -37.82
CA LEU A 732 -11.20 3.11 -37.91
C LEU A 732 -12.02 2.99 -36.63
N MET A 733 -12.19 1.78 -36.10
CA MET A 733 -12.93 1.54 -34.84
C MET A 733 -12.24 2.20 -33.65
N THR A 734 -10.93 2.02 -33.48
CA THR A 734 -10.17 2.64 -32.38
C THR A 734 -10.19 4.15 -32.46
N GLN A 735 -10.08 4.74 -33.66
CA GLN A 735 -10.16 6.19 -33.83
C GLN A 735 -11.58 6.71 -33.60
N ALA A 736 -12.61 5.97 -34.03
CA ALA A 736 -14.00 6.29 -33.77
C ALA A 736 -14.27 6.38 -32.27
N ILE A 737 -13.84 5.37 -31.50
CA ILE A 737 -13.97 5.34 -30.04
C ILE A 737 -13.24 6.54 -29.42
N HIS A 738 -11.96 6.77 -29.77
CA HIS A 738 -11.17 7.91 -29.28
C HIS A 738 -11.86 9.25 -29.53
N SER A 739 -12.41 9.45 -30.73
CA SER A 739 -13.06 10.72 -31.08
C SER A 739 -14.37 10.95 -30.31
N ILE A 740 -15.19 9.91 -30.11
CA ILE A 740 -16.45 10.00 -29.35
C ILE A 740 -16.14 10.21 -27.87
N GLU A 741 -15.19 9.45 -27.33
CA GLU A 741 -14.73 9.58 -25.94
C GLU A 741 -14.16 10.98 -25.69
N TYR A 742 -13.34 11.52 -26.59
CA TYR A 742 -12.80 12.87 -26.44
C TYR A 742 -13.91 13.94 -26.45
N CYS A 743 -14.83 13.89 -27.41
CA CYS A 743 -15.90 14.90 -27.54
C CYS A 743 -16.83 14.89 -26.32
N LEU A 744 -17.34 13.72 -25.94
CA LEU A 744 -18.23 13.56 -24.78
C LEU A 744 -17.47 13.80 -23.46
N GLY A 745 -16.23 13.32 -23.40
CA GLY A 745 -15.32 13.51 -22.29
C GLY A 745 -15.01 14.98 -22.04
N CYS A 746 -14.83 15.82 -23.06
CA CYS A 746 -14.59 17.25 -22.84
C CYS A 746 -15.74 17.96 -22.12
N ILE A 747 -17.00 17.61 -22.45
CA ILE A 747 -18.18 18.17 -21.79
C ILE A 747 -18.29 17.65 -20.35
N SER A 748 -18.16 16.33 -20.17
CA SER A 748 -18.22 15.67 -18.86
C SER A 748 -17.12 16.17 -17.92
N ASN A 749 -15.88 16.26 -18.42
CA ASN A 749 -14.70 16.67 -17.65
C ASN A 749 -14.81 18.15 -17.24
N THR A 750 -15.34 19.02 -18.10
CA THR A 750 -15.55 20.43 -17.73
C THR A 750 -16.61 20.57 -16.62
N ALA A 751 -17.72 19.84 -16.73
CA ALA A 751 -18.74 19.83 -15.68
C ALA A 751 -18.21 19.24 -14.36
N SER A 752 -17.32 18.25 -14.45
CA SER A 752 -16.66 17.62 -13.32
C SER A 752 -15.84 18.61 -12.46
N TYR A 753 -15.23 19.65 -13.04
CA TYR A 753 -14.51 20.67 -12.26
C TYR A 753 -15.41 21.49 -11.33
N LEU A 754 -16.74 21.43 -11.47
CA LEU A 754 -17.68 22.01 -10.50
C LEU A 754 -17.50 21.44 -9.08
N ARG A 755 -16.87 20.27 -8.92
CA ARG A 755 -16.49 19.73 -7.60
C ARG A 755 -15.63 20.70 -6.79
N LEU A 756 -14.71 21.44 -7.42
CA LEU A 756 -13.88 22.46 -6.76
C LEU A 756 -14.75 23.51 -6.05
N TRP A 757 -15.84 23.91 -6.70
CA TRP A 757 -16.81 24.85 -6.14
C TRP A 757 -17.68 24.20 -5.07
N ALA A 758 -18.25 23.02 -5.34
CA ALA A 758 -19.17 22.35 -4.41
C ALA A 758 -18.52 22.04 -3.06
N LEU A 759 -17.30 21.47 -3.08
CA LEU A 759 -16.56 21.12 -1.86
C LEU A 759 -16.08 22.36 -1.11
N SER A 760 -15.61 23.40 -1.80
CA SER A 760 -15.18 24.64 -1.15
C SER A 760 -16.33 25.44 -0.55
N LEU A 761 -17.56 25.28 -1.05
CA LEU A 761 -18.76 25.84 -0.44
C LEU A 761 -19.20 25.00 0.76
N ALA A 762 -19.21 23.67 0.63
CA ALA A 762 -19.55 22.76 1.72
C ALA A 762 -18.60 22.93 2.92
N HIS A 763 -17.29 23.00 2.68
CA HIS A 763 -16.28 23.20 3.71
C HIS A 763 -16.51 24.51 4.49
N ALA A 764 -16.69 25.63 3.78
CA ALA A 764 -16.92 26.93 4.40
C ALA A 764 -18.27 27.00 5.16
N GLN A 765 -19.30 26.29 4.68
CA GLN A 765 -20.58 26.25 5.36
C GLN A 765 -20.53 25.36 6.61
N LEU A 766 -19.83 24.23 6.56
CA LEU A 766 -19.69 23.33 7.69
C LEU A 766 -18.85 23.98 8.81
N SER A 767 -17.81 24.74 8.46
CA SER A 767 -17.03 25.51 9.44
C SER A 767 -17.86 26.63 10.09
N ASP A 768 -18.69 27.35 9.34
CA ASP A 768 -19.59 28.39 9.89
C ASP A 768 -20.67 27.80 10.80
N VAL A 769 -21.28 26.67 10.41
CA VAL A 769 -22.24 25.94 11.25
C VAL A 769 -21.59 25.48 12.55
N LEU A 770 -20.39 24.91 12.48
CA LEU A 770 -19.66 24.45 13.65
C LEU A 770 -19.32 25.61 14.60
N TRP A 771 -18.86 26.75 14.06
CA TRP A 771 -18.61 27.96 14.84
C TRP A 771 -19.90 28.50 15.47
N ALA A 772 -20.99 28.55 14.72
CA ALA A 772 -22.27 29.07 15.19
C ALA A 772 -22.92 28.18 16.27
N MET A 773 -22.75 26.86 16.19
CA MET A 773 -23.33 25.91 17.14
C MET A 773 -22.53 25.77 18.44
N LEU A 774 -21.19 25.75 18.39
CA LEU A 774 -20.35 25.63 19.59
C LEU A 774 -19.92 27.00 20.12
N MET A 775 -19.13 27.73 19.33
CA MET A 775 -18.41 28.92 19.82
C MET A 775 -19.35 30.06 20.20
N ARG A 776 -20.42 30.29 19.42
CA ARG A 776 -21.40 31.34 19.74
C ARG A 776 -22.16 31.06 21.03
N VAL A 777 -22.42 29.79 21.37
CA VAL A 777 -23.08 29.40 22.61
C VAL A 777 -22.15 29.62 23.79
N GLY A 778 -20.87 29.21 23.66
CA GLY A 778 -19.85 29.42 24.69
C GLY A 778 -19.59 30.90 24.99
N LEU A 779 -19.60 31.77 23.97
CA LEU A 779 -19.34 33.21 24.10
C LEU A 779 -20.53 34.02 24.65
N ARG A 780 -21.74 33.46 24.72
CA ARG A 780 -22.93 34.16 25.23
C ARG A 780 -23.07 34.12 26.76
N VAL A 781 -22.31 33.27 27.45
CA VAL A 781 -22.44 33.09 28.90
C VAL A 781 -21.67 34.17 29.64
N ASP A 782 -22.29 34.71 30.70
CA ASP A 782 -21.74 35.79 31.53
C ASP A 782 -20.33 35.47 32.06
N THR A 783 -19.55 36.53 32.26
CA THR A 783 -18.10 36.50 32.52
C THR A 783 -17.67 35.63 33.72
N THR A 784 -18.57 35.38 34.69
CA THR A 784 -18.25 34.65 35.92
C THR A 784 -18.17 33.14 35.73
N TYR A 785 -19.10 32.53 34.99
CA TYR A 785 -19.08 31.09 34.67
C TYR A 785 -18.56 30.81 33.26
N GLY A 786 -18.45 31.85 32.43
CA GLY A 786 -18.05 31.76 31.03
C GLY A 786 -16.68 31.10 30.84
N VAL A 787 -15.67 31.42 31.67
CA VAL A 787 -14.32 30.86 31.49
C VAL A 787 -14.28 29.33 31.72
N LEU A 788 -14.97 28.85 32.77
CA LEU A 788 -15.01 27.41 33.09
C LEU A 788 -15.75 26.61 32.01
N LEU A 789 -16.81 27.18 31.43
CA LEU A 789 -17.56 26.57 30.33
C LEU A 789 -16.84 26.69 28.98
N LEU A 790 -16.09 27.77 28.75
CA LEU A 790 -15.42 28.02 27.48
C LEU A 790 -14.30 27.03 27.19
N LEU A 791 -13.54 26.59 28.20
CA LEU A 791 -12.45 25.63 28.03
C LEU A 791 -12.91 24.26 27.45
N PRO A 792 -13.90 23.56 28.03
CA PRO A 792 -14.39 22.30 27.46
C PRO A 792 -15.09 22.51 26.12
N VAL A 793 -15.77 23.64 25.90
CA VAL A 793 -16.39 23.97 24.60
C VAL A 793 -15.32 24.18 23.52
N MET A 794 -14.22 24.87 23.85
CA MET A 794 -13.07 25.04 22.96
C MET A 794 -12.36 23.72 22.68
N ALA A 795 -12.17 22.87 23.69
CA ALA A 795 -11.57 21.55 23.51
C ALA A 795 -12.46 20.66 22.60
N PHE A 796 -13.78 20.69 22.82
CA PHE A 796 -14.73 19.97 21.97
C PHE A 796 -14.75 20.52 20.54
N PHE A 797 -14.68 21.85 20.37
CA PHE A 797 -14.54 22.49 19.05
C PHE A 797 -13.24 22.06 18.36
N ALA A 798 -12.11 22.02 19.08
CA ALA A 798 -10.82 21.60 18.54
C ALA A 798 -10.82 20.11 18.12
N VAL A 799 -11.40 19.21 18.92
CA VAL A 799 -11.50 17.79 18.56
C VAL A 799 -12.39 17.61 17.33
N LEU A 800 -13.54 18.28 17.30
CA LEU A 800 -14.50 18.15 16.21
C LEU A 800 -13.97 18.75 14.89
N THR A 801 -13.27 19.89 14.97
CA THR A 801 -12.56 20.47 13.81
C THR A 801 -11.47 19.54 13.29
N ILE A 802 -10.64 18.95 14.16
CA ILE A 802 -9.59 18.02 13.71
C ILE A 802 -10.20 16.79 13.03
N PHE A 803 -11.18 16.13 13.65
CA PHE A 803 -11.72 14.88 13.11
C PHE A 803 -12.59 15.10 11.86
N ILE A 804 -13.57 16.00 11.92
CA ILE A 804 -14.52 16.19 10.81
C ILE A 804 -13.92 17.08 9.73
N LEU A 805 -13.45 18.28 10.10
CA LEU A 805 -13.02 19.27 9.11
C LEU A 805 -11.63 18.96 8.56
N LEU A 806 -10.64 18.61 9.37
CA LEU A 806 -9.28 18.34 8.85
C LEU A 806 -9.13 16.94 8.26
N VAL A 807 -9.54 15.89 8.98
CA VAL A 807 -9.31 14.50 8.53
C VAL A 807 -10.34 14.06 7.49
N MET A 808 -11.63 14.07 7.83
CA MET A 808 -12.66 13.52 6.93
C MET A 808 -12.87 14.36 5.66
N GLU A 809 -13.11 15.67 5.81
CA GLU A 809 -13.27 16.58 4.67
C GLU A 809 -11.94 16.78 3.92
N GLY A 810 -10.80 16.81 4.62
CA GLY A 810 -9.48 16.86 3.98
C GLY A 810 -9.19 15.63 3.12
N LEU A 811 -9.50 14.42 3.60
CA LEU A 811 -9.37 13.19 2.81
C LEU A 811 -10.31 13.20 1.58
N SER A 812 -11.55 13.66 1.74
CA SER A 812 -12.51 13.83 0.65
C SER A 812 -11.97 14.76 -0.44
N ALA A 813 -11.51 15.96 -0.05
CA ALA A 813 -10.92 16.93 -0.96
C ALA A 813 -9.64 16.39 -1.64
N PHE A 814 -8.81 15.63 -0.91
CA PHE A 814 -7.62 14.98 -1.44
C PHE A 814 -7.96 13.97 -2.55
N LEU A 815 -8.92 13.07 -2.31
CA LEU A 815 -9.36 12.08 -3.29
C LEU A 815 -9.99 12.72 -4.53
N HIS A 816 -10.76 13.79 -4.35
CA HIS A 816 -11.32 14.54 -5.47
C HIS A 816 -10.25 15.28 -6.28
N ALA A 817 -9.22 15.82 -5.63
CA ALA A 817 -8.07 16.38 -6.32
C ALA A 817 -7.33 15.29 -7.12
N ILE A 818 -7.15 14.08 -6.57
CA ILE A 818 -6.51 12.96 -7.29
C ILE A 818 -7.32 12.61 -8.53
N ARG A 819 -8.64 12.48 -8.38
CA ARG A 819 -9.55 12.17 -9.49
C ARG A 819 -9.38 13.16 -10.65
N LEU A 820 -9.36 14.47 -10.35
CA LEU A 820 -9.14 15.55 -11.33
C LEU A 820 -7.82 15.43 -12.10
N HIS A 821 -6.82 14.76 -11.53
CA HIS A 821 -5.55 14.51 -12.22
C HIS A 821 -5.58 13.21 -13.04
N TRP A 822 -6.13 12.13 -12.50
CA TRP A 822 -6.16 10.82 -13.18
C TRP A 822 -7.12 10.80 -14.37
N VAL A 823 -8.35 11.30 -14.21
CA VAL A 823 -9.39 11.17 -15.25
C VAL A 823 -9.42 12.38 -16.17
N GLU A 824 -9.35 13.59 -15.63
CA GLU A 824 -9.56 14.82 -16.42
C GLU A 824 -8.26 15.38 -17.04
N PHE A 825 -7.11 15.19 -16.39
CA PHE A 825 -5.81 15.69 -16.86
C PHE A 825 -5.00 14.63 -17.62
N GLN A 826 -4.72 13.48 -17.01
CA GLN A 826 -3.85 12.44 -17.57
C GLN A 826 -4.44 11.79 -18.82
N ASN A 827 -5.76 11.56 -18.89
CA ASN A 827 -6.43 10.95 -20.06
C ASN A 827 -6.15 11.69 -21.40
N LYS A 828 -5.67 12.93 -21.36
CA LYS A 828 -5.40 13.73 -22.56
C LYS A 828 -4.04 13.49 -23.20
N PHE A 829 -3.06 12.96 -22.47
CA PHE A 829 -1.69 12.82 -22.97
C PHE A 829 -0.94 11.59 -22.47
N TYR A 830 -1.41 10.96 -21.39
CA TYR A 830 -0.74 9.87 -20.68
C TYR A 830 -1.38 8.53 -21.04
N VAL A 831 -0.65 7.68 -21.74
CA VAL A 831 -1.13 6.36 -22.18
C VAL A 831 -1.04 5.31 -21.06
N GLY A 832 -0.02 5.40 -20.18
CA GLY A 832 0.08 4.56 -18.98
C GLY A 832 0.32 3.06 -19.20
N ALA A 833 0.85 2.66 -20.36
CA ALA A 833 1.04 1.25 -20.74
C ALA A 833 2.49 0.73 -20.57
N GLY A 834 3.35 1.45 -19.85
CA GLY A 834 4.75 1.09 -19.68
C GLY A 834 5.03 0.06 -18.59
N THR A 835 6.27 -0.41 -18.53
CA THR A 835 6.76 -1.29 -17.46
C THR A 835 7.75 -0.53 -16.57
N LYS A 836 7.56 -0.59 -15.25
CA LYS A 836 8.45 0.10 -14.29
C LYS A 836 9.82 -0.58 -14.29
N PHE A 837 10.88 0.21 -14.36
CA PHE A 837 12.24 -0.31 -14.21
C PHE A 837 12.47 -0.81 -12.78
N VAL A 838 12.78 -2.10 -12.65
CA VAL A 838 13.11 -2.73 -11.37
C VAL A 838 14.55 -3.26 -11.47
N PRO A 839 15.54 -2.48 -10.99
CA PRO A 839 16.93 -2.92 -11.03
C PRO A 839 17.17 -4.08 -10.07
N PHE A 840 18.10 -4.96 -10.44
CA PHE A 840 18.67 -5.96 -9.56
C PHE A 840 19.57 -5.27 -8.53
N SER A 841 19.02 -4.97 -7.35
CA SER A 841 19.72 -4.33 -6.24
C SER A 841 19.54 -5.11 -4.94
N PHE A 842 20.59 -5.21 -4.13
CA PHE A 842 20.52 -5.83 -2.81
C PHE A 842 19.89 -4.93 -1.72
N SER A 843 19.76 -3.62 -1.95
CA SER A 843 19.20 -2.69 -0.96
C SER A 843 17.76 -3.00 -0.57
N LEU A 844 16.99 -3.59 -1.48
CA LEU A 844 15.59 -3.99 -1.26
C LEU A 844 15.45 -5.27 -0.43
N LEU A 845 16.50 -6.09 -0.35
CA LEU A 845 16.49 -7.36 0.39
C LEU A 845 16.77 -7.15 1.88
N SER A 846 17.56 -6.13 2.25
CA SER A 846 17.83 -5.80 3.64
C SER A 846 16.62 -5.21 4.36
N SER A 847 15.80 -4.41 3.67
CA SER A 847 14.66 -3.72 4.30
C SER A 847 13.48 -4.64 4.65
N LYS A 848 13.30 -5.78 3.97
CA LYS A 848 12.18 -6.69 4.25
C LYS A 848 12.32 -7.43 5.57
N PHE A 849 13.55 -7.70 6.04
CA PHE A 849 13.73 -8.39 7.32
C PHE A 849 13.18 -7.59 8.49
N SER A 850 13.27 -6.25 8.48
CA SER A 850 12.78 -5.45 9.61
C SER A 850 11.25 -5.33 9.69
N ASN A 851 10.51 -5.65 8.62
CA ASN A 851 9.06 -5.44 8.59
C ASN A 851 8.28 -6.70 9.04
N ASP A 852 8.78 -7.90 8.72
CA ASP A 852 8.08 -9.14 9.05
C ASP A 852 8.15 -9.48 10.56
N ASP A 853 9.17 -8.98 11.27
CA ASP A 853 9.36 -9.19 12.72
C ASP A 853 8.33 -8.41 13.59
N SER A 854 7.44 -7.62 12.99
CA SER A 854 6.36 -6.93 13.71
C SER A 854 5.02 -7.70 13.72
N ILE A 855 4.93 -8.83 13.03
CA ILE A 855 3.71 -9.63 12.86
C ILE A 855 3.76 -10.97 13.64
N ALA A 856 4.88 -11.27 14.30
CA ALA A 856 5.00 -12.34 15.29
C ALA A 856 5.26 -11.74 16.67
#